data_AF-A0A350CB79-F1
#
_entry.id   AF-A0A350CB79-F1
#
_cell.length_a   1.000
_cell.length_b   1.000
_cell.length_c   1.000
_cell.angle_alpha   90.00
_cell.angle_beta   90.00
_cell.angle_gamma   90.00
#
_symmetry.space_group_name_H-M   'P 1'
#
loop_
_entity.id
_entity.type
_entity.pdbx_description
1 polymer ?
#
loop_
_entity_poly.entity_id
_entity_poly.type
_entity_poly.pdbx_seq_one_letter_code
_entity_poly.pdbx_strand_id
1 'polypeptide(L)'
;LTYLAHTHIDTIWSRQGITLPQLEWVANGENGWTSERTLPNGIRIGTTATAHQDHIELMMWLHNGTDKPLSDLRVQNCVMLKAAAGFTQQNNDNKLIRGNYAAARSADGQRWIITAWDPLHRAWANAPCPCLHSDPQFPDCAAGQTQYLRGWFSFYQGSDPDGELARIEATGWKQRPLRHRTANVTGTICDADTGTPLAARLYVQRLDDPQQPFFFATSLNPQSTTVAYNRQVPGTESQERHVSLSAEPFQVQLPPGTYRVTAVRGKEYLPATAEFTVLADQPADLPLKLQRFVQMTELGWYSGDVHLHRPMAEVPTLLMSEDLNVGLPMNYWVRDSREIPAASGPALSPEPVFVSPTHVILPMNTEYEIFSVAGQRQTQGAVFVLNHREPLKLSAPPVAAVAAEARRQGALLDIDKHSWEWSLMIIPIMNVDLFELANNHHWQTKFGFPKWTLNNSPDWPEIERTDAGFTELGWTEFGMRTYYSLLNCGFRLRVSAGTGSGVHPVAPGHGRVYVHVGDQFTPQRWLEQLNAGRSFVTTGPLMDLRFNDQLPGTAWRTTQTSEPVRVRGVILSQHPPDRVELVRNGVIEAVAVQSERVAGGDRGYWKTALDHSVELAASGWLAVRVFEKIPGGKVSFAHSNPIFLDNPSRPVPAKRREVEYLVRRMDEELQRNAAVLSEEALDEYRRARDIYAAKLPDAVP
;
A
#
# COMPACT_ATOMS: atom_id res chain seq x y z
N LEU A 1 42.50 15.12 -12.59
CA LEU A 1 41.58 14.63 -13.65
C LEU A 1 40.72 13.53 -13.05
N THR A 2 39.43 13.83 -12.85
CA THR A 2 38.50 12.92 -12.15
C THR A 2 38.01 11.80 -13.05
N TYR A 3 37.87 12.05 -14.35
CA TYR A 3 37.47 11.04 -15.32
C TYR A 3 38.12 11.30 -16.67
N LEU A 4 38.40 10.22 -17.40
CA LEU A 4 38.82 10.26 -18.80
C LEU A 4 38.20 9.10 -19.56
N ALA A 5 37.66 9.37 -20.74
CA ALA A 5 37.06 8.34 -21.60
C ALA A 5 38.10 7.55 -22.43
N HIS A 6 39.39 7.90 -22.36
CA HIS A 6 40.49 7.20 -23.03
C HIS A 6 41.72 7.12 -22.11
N THR A 7 42.82 6.51 -22.53
CA THR A 7 43.90 6.06 -21.61
C THR A 7 45.17 6.89 -21.60
N HIS A 8 45.26 8.03 -22.30
CA HIS A 8 46.54 8.74 -22.46
C HIS A 8 46.96 9.70 -21.32
N ILE A 9 46.12 9.91 -20.29
CA ILE A 9 46.46 10.70 -19.09
C ILE A 9 45.97 9.96 -17.86
N ASP A 10 46.81 9.94 -16.81
CA ASP A 10 46.40 9.38 -15.52
C ASP A 10 45.25 10.15 -14.88
N THR A 11 44.23 9.42 -14.47
CA THR A 11 43.16 9.92 -13.60
C THR A 11 43.54 9.75 -12.14
N ILE A 12 42.77 10.37 -11.24
CA ILE A 12 42.94 10.11 -9.79
C ILE A 12 42.74 8.63 -9.46
N TRP A 13 41.95 7.89 -10.24
CA TRP A 13 41.67 6.46 -10.05
C TRP A 13 42.83 5.60 -10.54
N SER A 14 43.37 5.87 -11.72
CA SER A 14 44.52 5.09 -12.24
C SER A 14 45.76 5.27 -11.34
N ARG A 15 45.97 6.46 -10.78
CA ARG A 15 47.02 6.70 -9.76
C ARG A 15 46.82 5.92 -8.47
N GLN A 16 45.59 5.49 -8.17
CA GLN A 16 45.25 4.63 -7.03
C GLN A 16 45.21 3.14 -7.40
N GLY A 17 45.59 2.78 -8.64
CA GLY A 17 45.51 1.39 -9.13
C GLY A 17 44.10 0.91 -9.45
N ILE A 18 43.11 1.82 -9.48
CA ILE A 18 41.71 1.48 -9.79
C ILE A 18 41.51 1.57 -11.31
N THR A 19 41.22 0.43 -11.93
CA THR A 19 40.84 0.35 -13.35
C THR A 19 39.33 0.49 -13.48
N LEU A 20 38.87 1.51 -14.22
CA LEU A 20 37.46 1.67 -14.50
C LEU A 20 37.06 0.81 -15.72
N PRO A 21 35.89 0.13 -15.72
CA PRO A 21 35.43 -0.66 -16.86
C PRO A 21 35.29 0.16 -18.15
N GLN A 22 35.39 -0.49 -19.31
CA GLN A 22 35.04 0.12 -20.59
C GLN A 22 33.54 0.47 -20.59
N LEU A 23 33.20 1.62 -21.19
CA LEU A 23 31.83 2.11 -21.29
C LEU A 23 31.49 2.35 -22.74
N GLU A 24 30.38 1.78 -23.17
CA GLU A 24 29.81 1.98 -24.50
C GLU A 24 28.51 2.78 -24.39
N TRP A 25 28.09 3.39 -25.50
CA TRP A 25 26.76 3.98 -25.61
C TRP A 25 25.71 2.88 -25.69
N VAL A 26 24.59 3.07 -25.00
CA VAL A 26 23.44 2.19 -25.03
C VAL A 26 22.33 2.86 -25.82
N ALA A 27 21.76 2.17 -26.81
CA ALA A 27 20.60 2.68 -27.54
C ALA A 27 19.37 2.72 -26.61
N ASN A 28 18.64 3.83 -26.60
CA ASN A 28 17.43 4.01 -25.81
C ASN A 28 16.28 4.48 -26.72
N GLY A 29 15.76 3.56 -27.55
CA GLY A 29 14.73 3.81 -28.55
C GLY A 29 15.30 3.93 -29.97
N GLU A 30 14.46 4.33 -30.93
CA GLU A 30 14.85 4.40 -32.35
C GLU A 30 15.86 5.51 -32.64
N ASN A 31 15.80 6.63 -31.89
CA ASN A 31 16.59 7.84 -32.17
C ASN A 31 17.41 8.32 -30.95
N GLY A 32 17.63 7.46 -29.95
CA GLY A 32 18.24 7.85 -28.68
C GLY A 32 19.45 7.01 -28.30
N TRP A 33 20.44 7.64 -27.66
CA TRP A 33 21.55 6.96 -27.00
C TRP A 33 21.86 7.56 -25.63
N THR A 34 22.32 6.73 -24.70
CA THR A 34 22.81 7.14 -23.38
C THR A 34 24.17 6.56 -23.07
N SER A 35 24.95 7.30 -22.28
CA SER A 35 26.20 6.85 -21.70
C SER A 35 26.25 7.33 -20.26
N GLU A 36 26.37 6.41 -19.30
CA GLU A 36 26.38 6.74 -17.87
C GLU A 36 27.51 6.01 -17.14
N ARG A 37 28.09 6.66 -16.13
CA ARG A 37 29.08 6.06 -15.24
C ARG A 37 28.96 6.57 -13.82
N THR A 38 29.05 5.64 -12.87
CA THR A 38 29.32 5.92 -11.45
C THR A 38 30.82 5.78 -11.17
N LEU A 39 31.43 6.80 -10.59
CA LEU A 39 32.83 6.79 -10.17
C LEU A 39 32.98 6.22 -8.75
N PRO A 40 34.18 5.73 -8.34
CA PRO A 40 34.39 5.09 -7.04
C PRO A 40 34.01 5.93 -5.81
N ASN A 41 34.02 7.26 -5.91
CA ASN A 41 33.62 8.16 -4.84
C ASN A 41 32.13 8.55 -4.86
N GLY A 42 31.30 7.92 -5.70
CA GLY A 42 29.86 8.19 -5.77
C GLY A 42 29.46 9.32 -6.73
N ILE A 43 30.41 10.04 -7.35
CA ILE A 43 30.06 10.97 -8.43
C ILE A 43 29.49 10.16 -9.61
N ARG A 44 28.31 10.56 -10.09
CA ARG A 44 27.70 9.97 -11.30
C ARG A 44 27.71 11.00 -12.42
N ILE A 45 28.04 10.56 -13.62
CA ILE A 45 28.05 11.40 -14.82
C ILE A 45 27.34 10.67 -15.95
N GLY A 46 26.59 11.42 -16.76
CA GLY A 46 25.92 10.84 -17.91
C GLY A 46 25.73 11.83 -19.05
N THR A 47 25.55 11.30 -20.26
CA THR A 47 25.20 12.06 -21.46
C THR A 47 24.07 11.34 -22.20
N THR A 48 23.07 12.10 -22.65
CA THR A 48 22.01 11.62 -23.54
C THR A 48 22.18 12.29 -24.90
N ALA A 49 22.03 11.52 -25.98
CA ALA A 49 22.01 11.99 -27.35
C ALA A 49 20.67 11.63 -27.99
N THR A 50 19.98 12.59 -28.60
CA THR A 50 18.72 12.38 -29.31
C THR A 50 18.87 12.90 -30.73
N ALA A 51 18.74 12.02 -31.72
CA ALA A 51 18.78 12.39 -33.12
C ALA A 51 17.43 12.99 -33.56
N HIS A 52 17.53 14.14 -34.21
CA HIS A 52 16.46 14.84 -34.92
C HIS A 52 16.78 14.88 -36.42
N GLN A 53 15.85 15.39 -37.22
CA GLN A 53 16.03 15.46 -38.68
C GLN A 53 17.29 16.27 -39.10
N ASP A 54 17.62 17.34 -38.39
CA ASP A 54 18.68 18.28 -38.76
C ASP A 54 19.82 18.38 -37.74
N HIS A 55 19.72 17.73 -36.58
CA HIS A 55 20.74 17.77 -35.53
C HIS A 55 20.64 16.60 -34.55
N ILE A 56 21.68 16.43 -33.75
CA ILE A 56 21.68 15.61 -32.54
C ILE A 56 21.65 16.58 -31.36
N GLU A 57 20.61 16.48 -30.56
CA GLU A 57 20.50 17.15 -29.28
C GLU A 57 21.28 16.38 -28.22
N LEU A 58 22.17 17.06 -27.53
CA LEU A 58 22.99 16.49 -26.46
C LEU A 58 22.61 17.14 -25.14
N MET A 59 22.61 16.34 -24.08
CA MET A 59 22.55 16.83 -22.71
C MET A 59 23.59 16.05 -21.92
N MET A 60 24.30 16.72 -21.02
CA MET A 60 25.22 16.08 -20.07
C MET A 60 24.85 16.45 -18.64
N TRP A 61 24.87 15.49 -17.72
CA TRP A 61 24.57 15.71 -16.32
C TRP A 61 25.66 15.17 -15.40
N LEU A 62 25.76 15.77 -14.21
CA LEU A 62 26.64 15.35 -13.12
C LEU A 62 25.86 15.37 -11.81
N HIS A 63 25.84 14.24 -11.12
CA HIS A 63 25.31 14.12 -9.76
C HIS A 63 26.45 13.97 -8.76
N ASN A 64 26.43 14.81 -7.72
CA ASN A 64 27.41 14.79 -6.65
C ASN A 64 26.99 13.83 -5.53
N GLY A 65 27.42 12.57 -5.60
CA GLY A 65 27.23 11.59 -4.53
C GLY A 65 28.27 11.66 -3.40
N THR A 66 29.10 12.70 -3.33
CA THR A 66 30.06 12.90 -2.23
C THR A 66 29.41 13.68 -1.08
N ASP A 67 30.10 13.75 0.06
CA ASP A 67 29.68 14.50 1.25
C ASP A 67 30.04 16.00 1.20
N LYS A 68 30.73 16.45 0.14
CA LYS A 68 31.25 17.81 0.01
C LYS A 68 30.78 18.46 -1.30
N PRO A 69 30.65 19.79 -1.35
CA PRO A 69 30.39 20.48 -2.61
C PRO A 69 31.55 20.27 -3.59
N LEU A 70 31.20 20.12 -4.87
CA LEU A 70 32.15 20.10 -5.98
C LEU A 70 32.14 21.47 -6.67
N SER A 71 33.32 21.98 -6.98
CA SER A 71 33.49 23.25 -7.70
C SER A 71 34.48 23.12 -8.85
N ASP A 72 34.50 24.13 -9.72
CA ASP A 72 35.37 24.19 -10.91
C ASP A 72 35.25 22.97 -11.84
N LEU A 73 34.00 22.55 -12.07
CA LEU A 73 33.65 21.32 -12.78
C LEU A 73 33.75 21.45 -14.31
N ARG A 74 34.98 21.39 -14.82
CA ARG A 74 35.27 21.52 -16.26
C ARG A 74 35.18 20.20 -17.01
N VAL A 75 34.62 20.25 -18.21
CA VAL A 75 34.54 19.11 -19.14
C VAL A 75 35.35 19.42 -20.39
N GLN A 76 36.23 18.52 -20.79
CA GLN A 76 36.86 18.57 -22.11
C GLN A 76 36.10 17.63 -23.05
N ASN A 77 35.35 18.18 -23.99
CA ASN A 77 34.56 17.39 -24.94
C ASN A 77 35.19 17.43 -26.33
N CYS A 78 35.49 16.25 -26.87
CA CYS A 78 36.30 16.06 -28.07
C CYS A 78 35.47 15.39 -29.16
N VAL A 79 35.35 16.04 -30.32
CA VAL A 79 34.83 15.39 -31.55
C VAL A 79 36.02 14.91 -32.37
N MET A 80 36.26 13.60 -32.38
CA MET A 80 37.37 12.98 -33.12
C MET A 80 36.99 12.75 -34.59
N LEU A 81 37.68 13.44 -35.52
CA LEU A 81 37.35 13.38 -36.95
C LEU A 81 38.08 12.27 -37.73
N LYS A 82 38.96 11.50 -37.07
CA LYS A 82 39.88 10.55 -37.73
C LYS A 82 39.18 9.53 -38.64
N ALA A 83 37.95 9.14 -38.32
CA ALA A 83 37.16 8.17 -39.10
C ALA A 83 36.16 8.82 -40.08
N ALA A 84 36.03 10.16 -40.09
CA ALA A 84 35.09 10.86 -40.95
C ALA A 84 35.72 11.13 -42.32
N ALA A 85 35.17 10.50 -43.36
CA ALA A 85 35.65 10.63 -44.73
C ALA A 85 35.63 12.10 -45.21
N GLY A 86 36.79 12.61 -45.61
CA GLY A 86 36.96 14.00 -46.06
C GLY A 86 37.36 15.00 -44.96
N PHE A 87 37.54 14.56 -43.71
CA PHE A 87 37.91 15.41 -42.55
C PHE A 87 39.28 15.06 -41.94
N THR A 88 40.21 14.53 -42.74
CA THR A 88 41.50 13.97 -42.28
C THR A 88 42.62 15.00 -42.11
N GLN A 89 42.37 16.28 -42.39
CA GLN A 89 43.39 17.35 -42.28
C GLN A 89 43.86 17.51 -40.82
N GLN A 90 45.19 17.51 -40.62
CA GLN A 90 45.86 17.71 -39.33
C GLN A 90 46.42 19.13 -39.23
N ASN A 91 45.55 20.11 -39.46
CA ASN A 91 45.83 21.53 -39.27
C ASN A 91 44.55 22.25 -38.83
N ASN A 92 44.65 23.55 -38.58
CA ASN A 92 43.51 24.37 -38.18
C ASN A 92 42.84 25.14 -39.34
N ASP A 93 43.34 25.00 -40.57
CA ASP A 93 42.85 25.77 -41.73
C ASP A 93 41.40 25.41 -42.11
N ASN A 94 40.96 24.21 -41.75
CA ASN A 94 39.60 23.75 -41.94
C ASN A 94 38.71 23.93 -40.70
N LYS A 95 39.16 24.65 -39.67
CA LYS A 95 38.43 24.82 -38.40
C LYS A 95 37.81 26.21 -38.32
N LEU A 96 36.59 26.27 -37.82
CA LEU A 96 35.87 27.51 -37.56
C LEU A 96 35.41 27.51 -36.10
N ILE A 97 35.86 28.51 -35.34
CA ILE A 97 35.44 28.72 -33.95
C ILE A 97 34.68 30.04 -33.85
N ARG A 98 33.46 29.99 -33.29
CA ARG A 98 32.56 31.15 -33.10
C ARG A 98 31.80 30.98 -31.79
N GLY A 99 32.18 31.70 -30.74
CA GLY A 99 31.53 31.56 -29.42
C GLY A 99 31.50 30.12 -28.94
N ASN A 100 30.30 29.56 -28.69
CA ASN A 100 30.10 28.17 -28.29
C ASN A 100 30.41 27.15 -29.40
N TYR A 101 30.45 27.57 -30.66
CA TYR A 101 30.54 26.67 -31.81
C TYR A 101 31.99 26.37 -32.18
N ALA A 102 32.26 25.08 -32.40
CA ALA A 102 33.44 24.57 -33.08
C ALA A 102 32.99 23.74 -34.28
N ALA A 103 33.48 24.08 -35.46
CA ALA A 103 33.13 23.40 -36.71
C ALA A 103 34.37 23.03 -37.52
N ALA A 104 34.30 21.92 -38.25
CA ALA A 104 35.32 21.51 -39.22
C ALA A 104 34.71 21.43 -40.62
N ARG A 105 35.45 21.93 -41.61
CA ARG A 105 35.13 21.83 -43.03
C ARG A 105 35.80 20.61 -43.66
N SER A 106 35.11 19.95 -44.58
CA SER A 106 35.65 18.89 -45.43
C SER A 106 36.70 19.43 -46.40
N ALA A 107 37.51 18.53 -46.97
CA ALA A 107 38.53 18.86 -47.98
C ALA A 107 37.94 19.48 -49.27
N ASP A 108 36.73 19.07 -49.67
CA ASP A 108 36.00 19.63 -50.82
C ASP A 108 35.38 21.02 -50.55
N GLY A 109 35.41 21.48 -49.30
CA GLY A 109 34.84 22.76 -48.88
C GLY A 109 33.32 22.81 -48.77
N GLN A 110 32.61 21.70 -49.00
CA GLN A 110 31.15 21.67 -49.13
C GLN A 110 30.43 21.14 -47.88
N ARG A 111 31.12 20.45 -46.97
CA ARG A 111 30.51 19.79 -45.81
C ARG A 111 31.14 20.26 -44.51
N TRP A 112 30.34 20.30 -43.47
CA TRP A 112 30.70 20.80 -42.15
C TRP A 112 30.20 19.84 -41.07
N ILE A 113 31.05 19.62 -40.06
CA ILE A 113 30.69 18.98 -38.80
C ILE A 113 30.73 20.06 -37.74
N ILE A 114 29.62 20.28 -37.04
CA ILE A 114 29.43 21.39 -36.09
C ILE A 114 29.11 20.82 -34.71
N THR A 115 29.79 21.30 -33.68
CA THR A 115 29.44 21.02 -32.28
C THR A 115 29.41 22.30 -31.45
N ALA A 116 28.51 22.37 -30.48
CA ALA A 116 28.47 23.43 -29.49
C ALA A 116 27.97 22.91 -28.15
N TRP A 117 28.46 23.51 -27.07
CA TRP A 117 28.00 23.26 -25.71
C TRP A 117 27.74 24.55 -24.95
N ASP A 118 26.85 24.49 -23.98
CA ASP A 118 26.52 25.62 -23.12
C ASP A 118 26.10 25.15 -21.71
N PRO A 119 26.51 25.86 -20.63
CA PRO A 119 27.47 26.97 -20.59
C PRO A 119 28.87 26.59 -21.08
N LEU A 120 29.51 27.52 -21.80
CA LEU A 120 30.83 27.30 -22.40
C LEU A 120 31.95 27.66 -21.41
N HIS A 121 32.94 26.78 -21.28
CA HIS A 121 34.24 27.14 -20.70
C HIS A 121 35.18 27.69 -21.76
N ARG A 122 35.36 26.95 -22.87
CA ARG A 122 36.16 27.36 -24.03
C ARG A 122 35.80 26.56 -25.28
N ALA A 123 36.00 27.17 -26.45
CA ALA A 123 36.00 26.46 -27.73
C ALA A 123 37.37 26.60 -28.40
N TRP A 124 37.92 25.51 -28.91
CA TRP A 124 39.28 25.50 -29.47
C TRP A 124 39.52 24.32 -30.44
N ALA A 125 40.66 24.35 -31.13
CA ALA A 125 41.14 23.27 -31.98
C ALA A 125 42.66 23.17 -31.89
N ASN A 126 43.22 21.98 -32.12
CA ASN A 126 44.65 21.71 -32.00
C ASN A 126 45.22 21.20 -33.32
N ALA A 127 46.22 21.86 -33.91
CA ALA A 127 46.75 21.41 -35.20
C ALA A 127 47.29 19.94 -35.16
N PRO A 128 48.07 19.53 -34.14
CA PRO A 128 48.48 18.13 -33.95
C PRO A 128 47.37 17.09 -33.76
N CYS A 129 46.17 17.49 -33.32
CA CYS A 129 45.07 16.56 -33.01
C CYS A 129 43.83 16.95 -33.83
N PRO A 130 43.35 16.13 -34.79
CA PRO A 130 42.29 16.53 -35.73
C PRO A 130 40.88 16.56 -35.10
N CYS A 131 40.75 17.04 -33.87
CA CYS A 131 39.52 17.15 -33.12
C CYS A 131 38.99 18.58 -33.05
N LEU A 132 37.68 18.69 -32.78
CA LEU A 132 37.01 19.94 -32.43
C LEU A 132 36.67 19.92 -30.94
N HIS A 133 36.84 21.06 -30.28
CA HIS A 133 36.48 21.23 -28.89
C HIS A 133 35.50 22.37 -28.70
N SER A 134 34.37 22.04 -28.07
CA SER A 134 33.48 22.96 -27.39
C SER A 134 33.34 22.40 -25.98
N ASP A 135 34.19 22.89 -25.08
CA ASP A 135 34.38 22.39 -23.73
C ASP A 135 33.44 23.15 -22.78
N PRO A 136 32.43 22.50 -22.16
CA PRO A 136 31.56 23.16 -21.20
C PRO A 136 32.10 23.13 -19.76
N GLN A 137 31.45 23.89 -18.89
CA GLN A 137 31.68 23.84 -17.45
C GLN A 137 30.35 23.75 -16.72
N PHE A 138 30.22 22.76 -15.84
CA PHE A 138 29.09 22.68 -14.92
C PHE A 138 29.18 23.80 -13.89
N PRO A 139 28.04 24.34 -13.43
CA PRO A 139 28.00 25.12 -12.19
C PRO A 139 28.49 24.28 -11.01
N ASP A 140 28.89 24.95 -9.92
CA ASP A 140 29.20 24.28 -8.66
C ASP A 140 28.01 23.40 -8.20
N CYS A 141 28.32 22.25 -7.61
CA CYS A 141 27.36 21.19 -7.33
C CYS A 141 27.43 20.77 -5.86
N ALA A 142 26.41 21.11 -5.08
CA ALA A 142 26.31 20.72 -3.68
C ALA A 142 26.16 19.19 -3.51
N ALA A 143 26.46 18.67 -2.33
CA ALA A 143 26.25 17.25 -2.02
C ALA A 143 24.79 16.84 -2.26
N GLY A 144 24.56 15.74 -2.98
CA GLY A 144 23.25 15.25 -3.40
C GLY A 144 22.59 16.02 -4.56
N GLN A 145 23.20 17.10 -5.05
CA GLN A 145 22.67 17.88 -6.19
C GLN A 145 23.04 17.24 -7.53
N THR A 146 22.23 17.53 -8.56
CA THR A 146 22.55 17.24 -9.96
C THR A 146 22.59 18.54 -10.78
N GLN A 147 23.62 18.71 -11.59
CA GLN A 147 23.77 19.80 -12.54
C GLN A 147 23.71 19.30 -13.98
N TYR A 148 23.34 20.20 -14.91
CA TYR A 148 23.07 19.86 -16.31
C TYR A 148 23.76 20.83 -17.26
N LEU A 149 24.10 20.32 -18.44
CA LEU A 149 24.65 21.01 -19.60
C LEU A 149 23.85 20.61 -20.84
N ARG A 150 23.84 21.48 -21.84
CA ARG A 150 23.21 21.24 -23.13
C ARG A 150 24.24 21.33 -24.24
N GLY A 151 24.05 20.53 -25.27
CA GLY A 151 24.91 20.49 -26.44
C GLY A 151 24.12 20.32 -27.72
N TRP A 152 24.78 20.72 -28.79
CA TRP A 152 24.32 20.62 -30.16
C TRP A 152 25.40 19.92 -30.98
N PHE A 153 24.97 19.04 -31.87
CA PHE A 153 25.83 18.45 -32.88
C PHE A 153 25.08 18.33 -34.20
N SER A 154 25.63 18.80 -35.30
CA SER A 154 24.96 18.69 -36.61
C SER A 154 25.95 18.57 -37.76
N PHE A 155 25.41 18.13 -38.90
CA PHE A 155 26.10 18.13 -40.19
C PHE A 155 25.45 19.18 -41.08
N TYR A 156 26.27 19.93 -41.80
CA TYR A 156 25.80 20.96 -42.73
C TYR A 156 26.48 20.81 -44.09
N GLN A 157 25.74 21.00 -45.17
CA GLN A 157 26.26 21.02 -46.53
C GLN A 157 25.97 22.38 -47.17
N GLY A 158 27.03 23.14 -47.48
CA GLY A 158 26.92 24.49 -48.03
C GLY A 158 28.20 25.31 -47.86
N SER A 159 28.23 26.45 -48.55
CA SER A 159 29.37 27.38 -48.55
C SER A 159 29.27 28.50 -47.52
N ASP A 160 28.12 28.66 -46.85
CA ASP A 160 27.87 29.72 -45.86
C ASP A 160 27.75 29.12 -44.45
N PRO A 161 28.87 28.90 -43.73
CA PRO A 161 28.82 28.37 -42.37
C PRO A 161 28.33 29.41 -41.36
N ASP A 162 28.58 30.70 -41.55
CA ASP A 162 28.14 31.73 -40.62
C ASP A 162 26.60 31.88 -40.66
N GLY A 163 25.99 31.79 -41.83
CA GLY A 163 24.53 31.71 -41.99
C GLY A 163 23.92 30.48 -41.31
N GLU A 164 24.57 29.31 -41.41
CA GLU A 164 24.12 28.10 -40.69
C GLU A 164 24.24 28.26 -39.17
N LEU A 165 25.34 28.82 -38.67
CA LEU A 165 25.48 29.10 -37.23
C LEU A 165 24.39 30.07 -36.74
N ALA A 166 24.04 31.08 -37.54
CA ALA A 166 22.93 31.98 -37.24
C ALA A 166 21.56 31.26 -37.23
N ARG A 167 21.32 30.33 -38.17
CA ARG A 167 20.11 29.47 -38.16
C ARG A 167 20.05 28.64 -36.89
N ILE A 168 21.15 28.00 -36.51
CA ILE A 168 21.22 27.19 -35.28
C ILE A 168 20.95 28.07 -34.06
N GLU A 169 21.56 29.25 -33.96
CA GLU A 169 21.29 30.19 -32.86
C GLU A 169 19.81 30.58 -32.79
N ALA A 170 19.17 30.83 -33.94
CA ALA A 170 17.76 31.19 -34.03
C ALA A 170 16.80 30.06 -33.58
N THR A 171 17.25 28.81 -33.49
CA THR A 171 16.45 27.71 -32.91
C THR A 171 16.19 27.89 -31.40
N GLY A 172 16.94 28.78 -30.76
CA GLY A 172 16.83 29.01 -29.32
C GLY A 172 17.39 27.86 -28.47
N TRP A 173 18.29 27.02 -29.01
CA TRP A 173 18.76 25.82 -28.30
C TRP A 173 19.46 26.14 -26.97
N LYS A 174 20.13 27.31 -26.86
CA LYS A 174 20.75 27.78 -25.61
C LYS A 174 19.73 28.32 -24.60
N GLN A 175 18.48 28.52 -24.98
CA GLN A 175 17.42 28.93 -24.07
C GLN A 175 16.60 27.73 -23.59
N ARG A 176 16.88 26.52 -24.11
CA ARG A 176 16.24 25.28 -23.66
C ARG A 176 16.52 25.05 -22.16
N PRO A 177 15.51 24.72 -21.34
CA PRO A 177 15.68 24.52 -19.91
C PRO A 177 16.70 23.43 -19.57
N LEU A 178 17.68 23.76 -18.72
CA LEU A 178 18.63 22.80 -18.12
C LEU A 178 17.99 22.15 -16.90
N ARG A 179 17.04 21.24 -17.14
CA ARG A 179 16.39 20.46 -16.09
C ARG A 179 16.31 19.00 -16.48
N HIS A 180 16.09 18.15 -15.49
CA HIS A 180 15.54 16.82 -15.70
C HIS A 180 14.25 16.97 -16.52
N ARG A 181 14.26 16.60 -17.81
CA ARG A 181 13.02 16.57 -18.59
C ARG A 181 12.16 15.49 -17.97
N THR A 182 10.97 15.83 -17.47
CA THR A 182 9.99 14.82 -17.07
C THR A 182 9.05 14.63 -18.24
N ALA A 183 8.83 13.38 -18.64
CA ALA A 183 7.74 13.08 -19.57
C ALA A 183 6.41 13.25 -18.85
N ASN A 184 5.42 13.81 -19.54
CA ASN A 184 4.04 13.68 -19.12
C ASN A 184 3.53 12.31 -19.54
N VAL A 185 3.33 11.41 -18.58
CA VAL A 185 2.74 10.11 -18.84
C VAL A 185 1.26 10.19 -18.51
N THR A 186 0.41 9.94 -19.49
CA THR A 186 -1.04 9.82 -19.30
C THR A 186 -1.44 8.36 -19.21
N GLY A 187 -2.58 8.08 -18.61
CA GLY A 187 -3.09 6.72 -18.63
C GLY A 187 -4.57 6.65 -18.29
N THR A 188 -5.14 5.47 -18.54
CA THR A 188 -6.54 5.15 -18.27
C THR A 188 -6.62 3.86 -17.50
N ILE A 189 -7.63 3.73 -16.65
CA ILE A 189 -7.92 2.50 -15.93
C ILE A 189 -9.36 2.11 -16.28
N CYS A 190 -9.55 0.95 -16.88
CA CYS A 190 -10.86 0.48 -17.28
C CYS A 190 -11.10 -0.98 -16.93
N ASP A 191 -12.37 -1.34 -16.89
CA ASP A 191 -12.82 -2.72 -16.81
C ASP A 191 -12.44 -3.44 -18.12
N ALA A 192 -11.80 -4.61 -18.00
CA ALA A 192 -11.24 -5.32 -19.15
C ALA A 192 -12.31 -5.81 -20.13
N ASP A 193 -13.50 -6.17 -19.64
CA ASP A 193 -14.56 -6.76 -20.45
C ASP A 193 -15.45 -5.68 -21.07
N THR A 194 -15.80 -4.66 -20.29
CA THR A 194 -16.76 -3.62 -20.73
C THR A 194 -16.10 -2.36 -21.29
N GLY A 195 -14.81 -2.15 -21.02
CA GLY A 195 -14.10 -0.92 -21.34
C GLY A 195 -14.52 0.30 -20.49
N THR A 196 -15.40 0.10 -19.49
CA THR A 196 -15.89 1.18 -18.63
C THR A 196 -14.74 1.76 -17.79
N PRO A 197 -14.56 3.09 -17.73
CA PRO A 197 -13.56 3.70 -16.87
C PRO A 197 -13.82 3.38 -15.38
N LEU A 198 -12.76 3.09 -14.63
CA LEU A 198 -12.83 2.66 -13.24
C LEU A 198 -11.99 3.57 -12.34
N ALA A 199 -12.56 3.98 -11.21
CA ALA A 199 -11.77 4.49 -10.10
C ALA A 199 -10.89 3.35 -9.56
N ALA A 200 -9.65 3.64 -9.22
CA ALA A 200 -8.73 2.61 -8.74
C ALA A 200 -7.56 3.22 -7.96
N ARG A 201 -6.91 2.37 -7.18
CA ARG A 201 -5.61 2.67 -6.59
C ARG A 201 -4.51 2.41 -7.62
N LEU A 202 -3.55 3.33 -7.72
CA LEU A 202 -2.42 3.27 -8.65
C LEU A 202 -1.09 3.37 -7.89
N TYR A 203 -0.22 2.42 -8.15
CA TYR A 203 1.19 2.43 -7.76
C TYR A 203 2.03 2.85 -8.96
N VAL A 204 2.94 3.80 -8.77
CA VAL A 204 3.96 4.17 -9.77
C VAL A 204 5.33 4.03 -9.13
N GLN A 205 6.02 2.94 -9.45
CA GLN A 205 7.31 2.58 -8.86
C GLN A 205 8.42 2.73 -9.90
N ARG A 206 9.53 3.37 -9.52
CA ARG A 206 10.76 3.39 -10.32
C ARG A 206 11.62 2.18 -9.99
N LEU A 207 12.13 1.50 -11.00
CA LEU A 207 12.85 0.24 -10.89
C LEU A 207 14.38 0.38 -10.95
N ASP A 208 14.87 1.47 -11.55
CA ASP A 208 16.29 1.67 -11.84
C ASP A 208 17.00 2.68 -10.92
N ASP A 209 16.27 3.35 -10.03
CA ASP A 209 16.83 4.29 -9.05
C ASP A 209 16.16 4.13 -7.68
N PRO A 210 16.85 3.54 -6.70
CA PRO A 210 16.31 3.32 -5.36
C PRO A 210 16.20 4.62 -4.53
N GLN A 211 16.79 5.74 -4.95
CA GLN A 211 16.71 7.01 -4.21
C GLN A 211 15.36 7.72 -4.38
N GLN A 212 14.68 7.50 -5.51
CA GLN A 212 13.33 8.03 -5.78
C GLN A 212 12.39 6.92 -6.26
N PRO A 213 12.01 5.98 -5.37
CA PRO A 213 11.36 4.75 -5.80
C PRO A 213 9.87 4.90 -6.12
N PHE A 214 9.21 6.02 -5.77
CA PHE A 214 7.76 6.18 -5.92
C PHE A 214 7.37 7.55 -6.46
N PHE A 215 6.32 7.55 -7.28
CA PHE A 215 5.70 8.73 -7.86
C PHE A 215 4.18 8.67 -7.63
N PHE A 216 3.53 9.84 -7.62
CA PHE A 216 2.10 9.96 -7.40
C PHE A 216 1.47 10.61 -8.62
N ALA A 217 0.56 9.88 -9.27
CA ALA A 217 -0.23 10.43 -10.36
C ALA A 217 -1.32 11.37 -9.85
N THR A 218 -1.90 12.16 -10.75
CA THR A 218 -3.08 12.99 -10.50
C THR A 218 -4.12 12.73 -11.57
N SER A 219 -5.39 12.89 -11.24
CA SER A 219 -6.45 12.91 -12.25
C SER A 219 -6.21 14.04 -13.24
N LEU A 220 -6.39 13.78 -14.54
CA LEU A 220 -6.21 14.76 -15.60
C LEU A 220 -7.27 15.87 -15.53
N ASN A 221 -8.50 15.50 -15.16
CA ASN A 221 -9.59 16.41 -14.89
C ASN A 221 -9.38 17.10 -13.52
N PRO A 222 -9.16 18.44 -13.45
CA PRO A 222 -8.89 19.15 -12.20
C PRO A 222 -10.05 19.15 -11.20
N GLN A 223 -11.29 18.88 -11.67
CA GLN A 223 -12.46 18.76 -10.81
C GLN A 223 -12.58 17.36 -10.18
N SER A 224 -11.79 16.38 -10.64
CA SER A 224 -11.75 15.05 -10.04
C SER A 224 -10.89 15.02 -8.79
N THR A 225 -11.25 14.16 -7.84
CA THR A 225 -10.49 13.99 -6.61
C THR A 225 -9.37 12.98 -6.80
N THR A 226 -8.20 13.31 -6.25
CA THR A 226 -7.00 12.48 -6.18
C THR A 226 -6.58 12.41 -4.72
N VAL A 227 -6.42 11.20 -4.17
CA VAL A 227 -6.02 11.02 -2.77
C VAL A 227 -4.69 10.28 -2.71
N ALA A 228 -3.61 11.02 -2.43
CA ALA A 228 -2.28 10.43 -2.24
C ALA A 228 -2.20 9.74 -0.87
N TYR A 229 -1.57 8.58 -0.83
CA TYR A 229 -1.26 7.85 0.39
C TYR A 229 0.25 7.64 0.47
N ASN A 230 0.89 8.26 1.46
CA ASN A 230 2.33 8.18 1.67
C ASN A 230 2.60 7.93 3.16
N ARG A 231 2.64 6.66 3.56
CA ARG A 231 2.84 6.26 4.95
C ARG A 231 3.99 5.26 5.06
N GLN A 232 4.78 5.43 6.10
CA GLN A 232 5.82 4.48 6.51
C GLN A 232 5.83 4.41 8.03
N VAL A 233 5.93 3.21 8.60
CA VAL A 233 6.10 3.06 10.05
C VAL A 233 7.53 3.44 10.41
N PRO A 234 7.74 4.43 11.30
CA PRO A 234 9.07 4.86 11.70
C PRO A 234 9.93 3.70 12.20
N GLY A 235 11.19 3.64 11.75
CA GLY A 235 12.14 2.60 12.16
C GLY A 235 11.89 1.22 11.52
N THR A 236 11.00 1.12 10.52
CA THR A 236 10.76 -0.13 9.79
C THR A 236 10.80 0.09 8.27
N GLU A 237 10.89 -1.01 7.53
CA GLU A 237 10.75 -1.03 6.06
C GLU A 237 9.27 -1.07 5.61
N SER A 238 8.32 -1.04 6.54
CA SER A 238 6.89 -1.13 6.25
C SER A 238 6.37 0.20 5.71
N GLN A 239 6.08 0.26 4.41
CA GLN A 239 5.65 1.47 3.72
C GLN A 239 4.58 1.19 2.68
N GLU A 240 3.62 2.12 2.60
CA GLU A 240 2.50 2.10 1.67
C GLU A 240 2.47 3.43 0.91
N ARG A 241 2.66 3.37 -0.41
CA ARG A 241 2.82 4.56 -1.27
C ARG A 241 2.05 4.38 -2.57
N HIS A 242 0.91 5.04 -2.69
CA HIS A 242 0.04 4.96 -3.85
C HIS A 242 -0.82 6.22 -3.99
N VAL A 243 -1.62 6.28 -5.04
CA VAL A 243 -2.69 7.26 -5.19
C VAL A 243 -4.02 6.57 -5.48
N SER A 244 -5.09 7.02 -4.84
CA SER A 244 -6.46 6.66 -5.22
C SER A 244 -6.99 7.70 -6.20
N LEU A 245 -7.41 7.23 -7.37
CA LEU A 245 -7.85 8.05 -8.50
C LEU A 245 -9.33 7.85 -8.75
N SER A 246 -9.97 8.91 -9.23
CA SER A 246 -11.29 8.85 -9.86
C SER A 246 -11.22 8.08 -11.19
N ALA A 247 -12.36 7.76 -11.80
CA ALA A 247 -12.42 6.95 -13.02
C ALA A 247 -11.85 7.63 -14.28
N GLU A 248 -11.67 8.95 -14.24
CA GLU A 248 -11.12 9.73 -15.34
C GLU A 248 -9.64 9.38 -15.63
N PRO A 249 -9.12 9.71 -16.83
CA PRO A 249 -7.70 9.55 -17.14
C PRO A 249 -6.81 10.24 -16.11
N PHE A 250 -5.62 9.67 -15.88
CA PHE A 250 -4.62 10.21 -14.97
C PHE A 250 -3.39 10.72 -15.74
N GLN A 251 -2.57 11.51 -15.06
CA GLN A 251 -1.27 11.95 -15.52
C GLN A 251 -0.22 11.86 -14.41
N VAL A 252 1.04 11.66 -14.79
CA VAL A 252 2.17 11.69 -13.87
C VAL A 252 3.42 12.20 -14.59
N GLN A 253 4.16 13.09 -13.92
CA GLN A 253 5.43 13.61 -14.41
C GLN A 253 6.56 12.68 -14.00
N LEU A 254 7.18 12.02 -14.96
CA LEU A 254 8.21 11.00 -14.70
C LEU A 254 9.58 11.40 -15.30
N PRO A 255 10.65 11.40 -14.48
CA PRO A 255 12.05 11.31 -14.90
C PRO A 255 12.29 10.23 -15.98
N PRO A 256 13.33 10.34 -16.85
CA PRO A 256 13.74 9.20 -17.64
C PRO A 256 14.21 8.07 -16.74
N GLY A 257 13.75 6.88 -17.05
CA GLY A 257 13.98 5.70 -16.25
C GLY A 257 12.97 4.60 -16.53
N THR A 258 13.12 3.49 -15.82
CA THR A 258 12.27 2.31 -15.94
C THR A 258 11.27 2.27 -14.80
N TYR A 259 10.00 2.08 -15.14
CA TYR A 259 8.88 2.16 -14.22
C TYR A 259 8.02 0.90 -14.26
N ARG A 260 7.46 0.55 -13.11
CA ARG A 260 6.33 -0.36 -12.97
C ARG A 260 5.13 0.41 -12.48
N VAL A 261 4.02 0.30 -13.19
CA VAL A 261 2.72 0.83 -12.77
C VAL A 261 1.79 -0.33 -12.46
N THR A 262 1.08 -0.25 -11.34
CA THR A 262 0.08 -1.28 -10.95
C THR A 262 -1.21 -0.63 -10.52
N ALA A 263 -2.31 -0.95 -11.20
CA ALA A 263 -3.66 -0.58 -10.79
C ALA A 263 -4.30 -1.71 -9.97
N VAL A 264 -5.03 -1.33 -8.92
CA VAL A 264 -5.75 -2.25 -8.01
C VAL A 264 -7.13 -1.66 -7.72
N ARG A 265 -8.16 -2.51 -7.73
CA ARG A 265 -9.53 -2.16 -7.32
C ARG A 265 -10.11 -3.25 -6.44
N GLY A 266 -9.94 -3.09 -5.12
CA GLY A 266 -10.50 -4.02 -4.14
C GLY A 266 -10.02 -5.46 -4.26
N LYS A 267 -10.90 -6.41 -3.91
CA LYS A 267 -10.59 -7.85 -3.90
C LYS A 267 -11.23 -8.62 -5.06
N GLU A 268 -12.16 -8.00 -5.77
CA GLU A 268 -12.98 -8.61 -6.84
C GLU A 268 -12.39 -8.43 -8.25
N TYR A 269 -11.34 -7.63 -8.36
CA TYR A 269 -10.56 -7.42 -9.58
C TYR A 269 -9.15 -7.99 -9.44
N LEU A 270 -8.62 -8.51 -10.54
CA LEU A 270 -7.20 -8.84 -10.67
C LEU A 270 -6.39 -7.57 -10.95
N PRO A 271 -5.28 -7.33 -10.22
CA PRO A 271 -4.40 -6.19 -10.49
C PRO A 271 -3.85 -6.18 -11.91
N ALA A 272 -3.83 -5.00 -12.53
CA ALA A 272 -3.20 -4.78 -13.83
C ALA A 272 -1.82 -4.16 -13.63
N THR A 273 -0.79 -4.72 -14.25
CA THR A 273 0.59 -4.23 -14.13
C THR A 273 1.19 -3.98 -15.51
N ALA A 274 1.87 -2.85 -15.68
CA ALA A 274 2.66 -2.55 -16.87
C ALA A 274 4.07 -2.10 -16.45
N GLU A 275 5.08 -2.51 -17.20
CA GLU A 275 6.44 -1.99 -17.10
C GLU A 275 6.78 -1.24 -18.39
N PHE A 276 7.38 -0.06 -18.25
CA PHE A 276 7.75 0.80 -19.39
C PHE A 276 8.95 1.67 -19.05
N THR A 277 9.58 2.22 -20.09
CA THR A 277 10.71 3.13 -19.97
C THR A 277 10.32 4.52 -20.47
N VAL A 278 10.61 5.53 -19.66
CA VAL A 278 10.46 6.94 -20.04
C VAL A 278 11.76 7.43 -20.69
N LEU A 279 11.64 7.96 -21.91
CA LEU A 279 12.76 8.51 -22.68
C LEU A 279 12.56 10.02 -22.81
N ALA A 280 13.37 10.81 -22.09
CA ALA A 280 13.30 12.27 -22.09
C ALA A 280 11.89 12.84 -21.82
N ASP A 281 11.35 13.67 -22.73
CA ASP A 281 10.04 14.33 -22.67
C ASP A 281 8.97 13.66 -23.54
N GLN A 282 9.24 12.45 -24.07
CA GLN A 282 8.27 11.76 -24.91
C GLN A 282 7.03 11.38 -24.09
N PRO A 283 5.82 11.81 -24.50
CA PRO A 283 4.60 11.40 -23.83
C PRO A 283 4.42 9.88 -23.97
N ALA A 284 3.99 9.25 -22.89
CA ALA A 284 3.59 7.84 -22.90
C ALA A 284 2.12 7.73 -22.49
N ASP A 285 1.39 6.84 -23.14
CA ASP A 285 0.02 6.51 -22.78
C ASP A 285 -0.05 5.10 -22.18
N LEU A 286 -0.70 4.97 -21.03
CA LEU A 286 -0.75 3.74 -20.23
C LEU A 286 -2.19 3.26 -20.05
N PRO A 287 -2.69 2.40 -20.93
CA PRO A 287 -3.96 1.72 -20.71
C PRO A 287 -3.78 0.56 -19.73
N LEU A 288 -4.46 0.61 -18.59
CA LEU A 288 -4.51 -0.45 -17.58
C LEU A 288 -5.91 -1.07 -17.56
N LYS A 289 -5.98 -2.38 -17.79
CA LYS A 289 -7.24 -3.12 -17.86
C LYS A 289 -7.39 -4.05 -16.66
N LEU A 290 -8.33 -3.73 -15.76
CA LEU A 290 -8.64 -4.55 -14.60
C LEU A 290 -9.68 -5.61 -14.97
N GLN A 291 -9.34 -6.87 -14.77
CA GLN A 291 -10.28 -7.98 -14.98
C GLN A 291 -11.09 -8.21 -13.69
N ARG A 292 -12.41 -7.97 -13.73
CA ARG A 292 -13.31 -8.45 -12.67
C ARG A 292 -13.41 -9.97 -12.80
N PHE A 293 -13.30 -10.71 -11.70
CA PHE A 293 -13.46 -12.17 -11.69
C PHE A 293 -14.63 -12.65 -10.84
N VAL A 294 -15.23 -11.77 -10.05
CA VAL A 294 -16.47 -11.99 -9.31
C VAL A 294 -17.18 -10.66 -9.07
N GLN A 295 -18.50 -10.69 -8.98
CA GLN A 295 -19.29 -9.56 -8.47
C GLN A 295 -20.04 -10.01 -7.21
N MET A 296 -19.46 -9.77 -6.05
CA MET A 296 -20.00 -10.26 -4.77
C MET A 296 -21.39 -9.68 -4.47
N THR A 297 -21.68 -8.48 -4.97
CA THR A 297 -22.99 -7.83 -4.81
C THR A 297 -24.10 -8.57 -5.55
N GLU A 298 -23.82 -9.25 -6.67
CA GLU A 298 -24.80 -10.13 -7.35
C GLU A 298 -25.12 -11.39 -6.53
N LEU A 299 -24.20 -11.77 -5.65
CA LEU A 299 -24.38 -12.86 -4.67
C LEU A 299 -24.94 -12.34 -3.34
N GLY A 300 -25.36 -11.07 -3.27
CA GLY A 300 -25.92 -10.44 -2.09
C GLY A 300 -24.90 -9.99 -1.04
N TRP A 301 -23.60 -10.09 -1.30
CA TRP A 301 -22.51 -9.75 -0.38
C TRP A 301 -21.97 -8.34 -0.64
N TYR A 302 -21.95 -7.50 0.40
CA TYR A 302 -21.49 -6.12 0.34
C TYR A 302 -20.35 -5.90 1.33
N SER A 303 -19.24 -5.35 0.84
CA SER A 303 -18.02 -5.14 1.62
C SER A 303 -18.12 -3.92 2.55
N GLY A 304 -17.37 -3.93 3.64
CA GLY A 304 -17.17 -2.76 4.48
C GLY A 304 -15.84 -2.75 5.22
N ASP A 305 -15.44 -1.54 5.59
CA ASP A 305 -14.29 -1.23 6.44
C ASP A 305 -14.82 -0.44 7.63
N VAL A 306 -14.78 -1.06 8.81
CA VAL A 306 -15.39 -0.48 10.02
C VAL A 306 -14.43 0.44 10.79
N HIS A 307 -13.17 0.58 10.36
CA HIS A 307 -12.13 1.35 11.05
C HIS A 307 -11.32 2.22 10.08
N LEU A 308 -11.79 3.42 9.79
CA LEU A 308 -11.09 4.38 8.91
C LEU A 308 -10.68 5.66 9.66
N HIS A 309 -9.40 6.03 9.60
CA HIS A 309 -8.90 7.34 10.04
C HIS A 309 -8.59 8.24 8.84
N ARG A 310 -9.59 8.42 7.98
CA ARG A 310 -9.48 9.23 6.76
C ARG A 310 -10.36 10.47 6.88
N PRO A 311 -9.89 11.65 6.44
CA PRO A 311 -10.74 12.83 6.33
C PRO A 311 -11.98 12.54 5.49
N MET A 312 -13.16 12.99 5.95
CA MET A 312 -14.44 12.78 5.26
C MET A 312 -14.42 13.16 3.77
N ALA A 313 -13.67 14.20 3.40
CA ALA A 313 -13.55 14.65 2.00
C ALA A 313 -12.85 13.63 1.08
N GLU A 314 -12.02 12.75 1.63
CA GLU A 314 -11.28 11.74 0.87
C GLU A 314 -12.07 10.44 0.72
N VAL A 315 -12.89 10.10 1.72
CA VAL A 315 -13.59 8.80 1.83
C VAL A 315 -14.39 8.44 0.56
N PRO A 316 -15.12 9.35 -0.12
CA PRO A 316 -15.82 9.01 -1.36
C PRO A 316 -14.91 8.42 -2.44
N THR A 317 -13.73 9.00 -2.63
CA THR A 317 -12.77 8.50 -3.63
C THR A 317 -12.19 7.17 -3.21
N LEU A 318 -11.92 6.99 -1.91
CA LEU A 318 -11.37 5.74 -1.36
C LEU A 318 -12.37 4.58 -1.47
N LEU A 319 -13.66 4.82 -1.22
CA LEU A 319 -14.69 3.80 -1.42
C LEU A 319 -14.77 3.37 -2.89
N MET A 320 -14.78 4.34 -3.79
CA MET A 320 -14.88 4.06 -5.21
C MET A 320 -13.61 3.41 -5.78
N SER A 321 -12.40 3.75 -5.30
CA SER A 321 -11.15 3.17 -5.79
C SER A 321 -10.92 1.73 -5.31
N GLU A 322 -11.49 1.35 -4.17
CA GLU A 322 -11.35 0.01 -3.56
C GLU A 322 -12.57 -0.90 -3.75
N ASP A 323 -13.57 -0.44 -4.52
CA ASP A 323 -14.90 -1.07 -4.66
C ASP A 323 -15.46 -1.48 -3.29
N LEU A 324 -15.39 -0.55 -2.33
CA LEU A 324 -15.72 -0.78 -0.92
C LEU A 324 -17.11 -0.21 -0.64
N ASN A 325 -18.09 -1.07 -0.38
CA ASN A 325 -19.50 -0.67 -0.34
C ASN A 325 -19.84 0.20 0.89
N VAL A 326 -19.24 -0.06 2.04
CA VAL A 326 -19.57 0.66 3.29
C VAL A 326 -18.30 1.12 4.01
N GLY A 327 -18.20 2.42 4.29
CA GLY A 327 -17.08 2.99 5.05
C GLY A 327 -17.54 3.65 6.35
N LEU A 328 -16.86 3.33 7.46
CA LEU A 328 -17.11 3.92 8.78
C LEU A 328 -15.88 4.71 9.24
N PRO A 329 -15.78 6.01 8.92
CA PRO A 329 -14.72 6.87 9.44
C PRO A 329 -14.89 7.14 10.94
N MET A 330 -13.81 7.01 11.71
CA MET A 330 -13.72 7.36 13.14
C MET A 330 -13.61 8.88 13.30
N ASN A 331 -14.72 9.58 13.02
CA ASN A 331 -14.76 11.04 13.04
C ASN A 331 -14.67 11.63 14.46
N TYR A 332 -14.95 10.83 15.49
CA TYR A 332 -14.70 11.16 16.89
C TYR A 332 -13.64 10.21 17.43
N TRP A 333 -12.45 10.73 17.75
CA TRP A 333 -11.32 9.92 18.20
C TRP A 333 -10.81 10.40 19.55
N VAL A 334 -11.20 9.69 20.60
CA VAL A 334 -10.90 10.02 22.00
C VAL A 334 -9.60 9.35 22.39
N ARG A 335 -8.62 10.15 22.83
CA ARG A 335 -7.27 9.64 23.17
C ARG A 335 -6.85 9.81 24.62
N ASP A 336 -7.58 10.62 25.37
CA ASP A 336 -7.39 10.84 26.81
C ASP A 336 -8.69 10.52 27.56
N SER A 337 -8.56 9.95 28.76
CA SER A 337 -9.71 9.52 29.55
C SER A 337 -10.64 10.63 30.03
N ARG A 338 -10.24 11.91 29.90
CA ARG A 338 -11.09 13.08 30.23
C ARG A 338 -11.79 13.67 29.01
N GLU A 339 -11.41 13.26 27.81
CA GLU A 339 -11.98 13.82 26.59
C GLU A 339 -13.41 13.28 26.37
N ILE A 340 -14.29 14.19 25.95
CA ILE A 340 -15.69 13.90 25.66
C ILE A 340 -15.90 14.13 24.16
N PRO A 341 -16.30 13.11 23.37
CA PRO A 341 -16.47 13.21 21.92
C PRO A 341 -17.29 14.42 21.47
N ALA A 342 -18.43 14.67 22.11
CA ALA A 342 -19.32 15.77 21.77
C ALA A 342 -18.72 17.18 22.00
N ALA A 343 -17.65 17.30 22.79
CA ALA A 343 -17.02 18.57 23.10
C ALA A 343 -15.88 18.95 22.14
N SER A 344 -15.20 17.96 21.54
CA SER A 344 -14.04 18.15 20.67
C SER A 344 -14.26 17.76 19.21
N GLY A 345 -15.32 17.00 18.91
CA GLY A 345 -15.57 16.44 17.60
C GLY A 345 -16.23 17.37 16.58
N PRO A 346 -16.24 16.97 15.29
CA PRO A 346 -16.88 17.72 14.23
C PRO A 346 -18.41 17.74 14.38
N ALA A 347 -19.07 18.76 13.84
CA ALA A 347 -20.53 18.77 13.70
C ALA A 347 -20.91 17.99 12.43
N LEU A 348 -21.45 16.77 12.59
CA LEU A 348 -21.83 15.89 11.49
C LEU A 348 -23.31 15.50 11.57
N SER A 349 -23.92 15.28 10.41
CA SER A 349 -25.21 14.59 10.31
C SER A 349 -25.00 13.08 10.48
N PRO A 350 -25.87 12.36 11.21
CA PRO A 350 -25.81 10.91 11.30
C PRO A 350 -26.37 10.19 10.06
N GLU A 351 -26.90 10.94 9.08
CA GLU A 351 -27.49 10.36 7.88
C GLU A 351 -26.44 9.72 6.96
N PRO A 352 -26.73 8.56 6.34
CA PRO A 352 -25.84 7.94 5.39
C PRO A 352 -25.53 8.85 4.20
N VAL A 353 -24.25 8.95 3.83
CA VAL A 353 -23.79 9.72 2.67
C VAL A 353 -23.52 8.76 1.52
N PHE A 354 -24.42 8.72 0.55
CA PHE A 354 -24.26 7.88 -0.64
C PHE A 354 -23.27 8.50 -1.62
N VAL A 355 -22.27 7.70 -2.01
CA VAL A 355 -21.30 8.00 -3.06
C VAL A 355 -21.77 7.43 -4.40
N SER A 356 -22.45 6.29 -4.35
CA SER A 356 -23.19 5.67 -5.44
C SER A 356 -24.36 4.86 -4.85
N PRO A 357 -25.25 4.26 -5.66
CA PRO A 357 -26.36 3.44 -5.14
C PRO A 357 -25.93 2.28 -4.22
N THR A 358 -24.69 1.81 -4.33
CA THR A 358 -24.15 0.68 -3.56
C THR A 358 -22.92 1.03 -2.72
N HIS A 359 -22.54 2.31 -2.66
CA HIS A 359 -21.38 2.80 -1.91
C HIS A 359 -21.82 3.91 -0.97
N VAL A 360 -21.64 3.72 0.33
CA VAL A 360 -22.18 4.60 1.36
C VAL A 360 -21.19 4.80 2.51
N ILE A 361 -21.18 6.02 3.03
CA ILE A 361 -20.43 6.39 4.22
C ILE A 361 -21.43 6.49 5.38
N LEU A 362 -21.12 5.81 6.48
CA LEU A 362 -21.82 5.99 7.75
C LEU A 362 -20.96 6.90 8.62
N PRO A 363 -21.29 8.20 8.77
CA PRO A 363 -20.33 9.20 9.25
C PRO A 363 -20.20 9.27 10.78
N MET A 364 -21.14 8.71 11.54
CA MET A 364 -21.27 8.94 12.98
C MET A 364 -20.69 7.76 13.78
N ASN A 365 -19.36 7.74 13.93
CA ASN A 365 -18.64 6.70 14.66
C ASN A 365 -17.62 7.30 15.63
N THR A 366 -17.50 6.70 16.81
CA THR A 366 -16.53 7.10 17.82
C THR A 366 -15.57 5.97 18.11
N GLU A 367 -14.28 6.28 18.17
CA GLU A 367 -13.26 5.43 18.75
C GLU A 367 -12.82 6.00 20.09
N TYR A 368 -12.90 5.19 21.14
CA TYR A 368 -12.21 5.45 22.40
C TYR A 368 -10.89 4.70 22.39
N GLU A 369 -9.81 5.33 21.92
CA GLU A 369 -8.45 4.77 21.90
C GLU A 369 -7.59 5.43 22.98
N ILE A 370 -7.72 4.93 24.21
CA ILE A 370 -7.18 5.61 25.38
C ILE A 370 -5.69 5.34 25.52
N PHE A 371 -4.87 6.38 25.30
CA PHE A 371 -3.42 6.35 25.51
C PHE A 371 -3.00 6.98 26.84
N SER A 372 -3.84 7.86 27.39
CA SER A 372 -3.61 8.51 28.67
C SER A 372 -4.84 8.47 29.56
N VAL A 373 -4.61 8.25 30.85
CA VAL A 373 -5.62 8.31 31.89
C VAL A 373 -5.25 9.41 32.85
N ALA A 374 -6.20 10.32 33.09
CA ALA A 374 -6.01 11.45 34.00
C ALA A 374 -4.74 12.29 33.70
N GLY A 375 -4.37 12.41 32.42
CA GLY A 375 -3.17 13.13 31.98
C GLY A 375 -1.84 12.39 32.16
N GLN A 376 -1.87 11.12 32.60
CA GLN A 376 -0.70 10.25 32.67
C GLN A 376 -0.73 9.25 31.52
N ARG A 377 0.43 8.94 30.93
CA ARG A 377 0.54 7.93 29.87
C ARG A 377 0.24 6.55 30.45
N GLN A 378 -0.92 6.01 30.11
CA GLN A 378 -1.42 4.72 30.58
C GLN A 378 -2.39 4.18 29.52
N THR A 379 -1.87 3.42 28.56
CA THR A 379 -2.68 2.88 27.46
C THR A 379 -3.69 1.85 27.97
N GLN A 380 -4.95 1.96 27.57
CA GLN A 380 -5.97 0.93 27.82
C GLN A 380 -6.28 0.16 26.54
N GLY A 381 -6.34 0.85 25.40
CA GLY A 381 -6.69 0.27 24.10
C GLY A 381 -7.83 0.99 23.43
N ALA A 382 -8.43 0.32 22.44
CA ALA A 382 -9.53 0.86 21.64
C ALA A 382 -10.84 0.05 21.75
N VAL A 383 -11.96 0.78 21.67
CA VAL A 383 -13.31 0.25 21.39
C VAL A 383 -14.04 1.23 20.49
N PHE A 384 -14.81 0.72 19.54
CA PHE A 384 -15.57 1.54 18.60
C PHE A 384 -17.05 1.53 18.95
N VAL A 385 -17.67 2.69 18.81
CA VAL A 385 -19.11 2.88 18.80
C VAL A 385 -19.50 3.23 17.38
N LEU A 386 -20.08 2.27 16.67
CA LEU A 386 -20.36 2.35 15.24
C LEU A 386 -21.80 2.78 14.98
N ASN A 387 -21.97 3.76 14.10
CA ASN A 387 -23.26 4.29 13.65
C ASN A 387 -24.19 4.73 14.81
N HIS A 388 -23.64 5.48 15.77
CA HIS A 388 -24.46 6.19 16.75
C HIS A 388 -25.18 7.37 16.07
N ARG A 389 -26.14 8.01 16.75
CA ARG A 389 -27.02 9.04 16.17
C ARG A 389 -26.67 10.45 16.62
N GLU A 390 -26.05 10.57 17.79
CA GLU A 390 -25.61 11.82 18.39
C GLU A 390 -24.22 11.64 19.03
N PRO A 391 -23.31 12.61 18.91
CA PRO A 391 -22.01 12.57 19.54
C PRO A 391 -22.11 12.23 21.04
N LEU A 392 -21.32 11.26 21.47
CA LEU A 392 -21.34 10.76 22.84
C LEU A 392 -20.86 11.84 23.81
N LYS A 393 -21.58 12.00 24.93
CA LYS A 393 -21.31 13.00 25.98
C LYS A 393 -20.59 12.40 27.19
N LEU A 394 -20.01 11.22 27.03
CA LEU A 394 -19.37 10.44 28.09
C LEU A 394 -17.89 10.25 27.73
N SER A 395 -17.02 10.34 28.74
CA SER A 395 -15.63 9.91 28.63
C SER A 395 -15.50 8.43 29.04
N ALA A 396 -14.32 7.84 28.86
CA ALA A 396 -14.01 6.48 29.29
C ALA A 396 -12.53 6.35 29.68
N PRO A 397 -12.17 5.44 30.59
CA PRO A 397 -13.03 4.61 31.45
C PRO A 397 -13.70 5.40 32.60
N PRO A 398 -14.79 4.91 33.23
CA PRO A 398 -15.43 3.59 33.05
C PRO A 398 -16.21 3.48 31.73
N VAL A 399 -16.47 2.25 31.27
CA VAL A 399 -17.01 1.97 29.92
C VAL A 399 -18.48 1.53 29.91
N ALA A 400 -19.04 1.04 31.01
CA ALA A 400 -20.41 0.52 31.06
C ALA A 400 -21.46 1.58 30.69
N ALA A 401 -21.28 2.83 31.12
CA ALA A 401 -22.18 3.94 30.77
C ALA A 401 -22.10 4.29 29.27
N VAL A 402 -20.89 4.22 28.68
CA VAL A 402 -20.70 4.42 27.24
C VAL A 402 -21.43 3.33 26.45
N ALA A 403 -21.32 2.07 26.88
CA ALA A 403 -22.03 0.96 26.26
C ALA A 403 -23.56 1.14 26.33
N ALA A 404 -24.09 1.52 27.49
CA ALA A 404 -25.52 1.76 27.65
C ALA A 404 -26.03 2.88 26.72
N GLU A 405 -25.26 3.97 26.61
CA GLU A 405 -25.59 5.08 25.72
C GLU A 405 -25.51 4.69 24.24
N ALA A 406 -24.46 3.96 23.84
CA ALA A 406 -24.33 3.41 22.49
C ALA A 406 -25.56 2.56 22.10
N ARG A 407 -25.99 1.66 23.00
CA ARG A 407 -27.17 0.82 22.80
C ARG A 407 -28.46 1.63 22.71
N ARG A 408 -28.63 2.67 23.54
CA ARG A 408 -29.78 3.60 23.46
C ARG A 408 -29.91 4.23 22.08
N GLN A 409 -28.77 4.50 21.42
CA GLN A 409 -28.72 5.07 20.09
C GLN A 409 -28.76 4.02 18.95
N GLY A 410 -28.82 2.72 19.28
CA GLY A 410 -28.82 1.63 18.30
C GLY A 410 -27.47 1.36 17.64
N ALA A 411 -26.37 1.84 18.24
CA ALA A 411 -25.02 1.63 17.74
C ALA A 411 -24.53 0.19 18.02
N LEU A 412 -23.58 -0.26 17.20
CA LEU A 412 -22.82 -1.49 17.45
C LEU A 412 -21.53 -1.16 18.17
N LEU A 413 -21.10 -2.06 19.05
CA LEU A 413 -19.81 -1.96 19.73
C LEU A 413 -18.79 -2.90 19.10
N ASP A 414 -17.62 -2.43 18.70
CA ASP A 414 -16.59 -3.26 18.10
C ASP A 414 -15.29 -3.19 18.90
N ILE A 415 -14.63 -4.33 19.13
CA ILE A 415 -13.26 -4.29 19.66
C ILE A 415 -12.27 -4.19 18.50
N ASP A 416 -11.27 -3.32 18.64
CA ASP A 416 -10.18 -3.17 17.68
C ASP A 416 -9.23 -4.38 17.72
N LYS A 417 -8.32 -4.41 18.70
CA LYS A 417 -7.36 -5.50 18.85
C LYS A 417 -7.70 -6.35 20.05
N HIS A 418 -7.71 -7.65 19.83
CA HIS A 418 -7.79 -8.69 20.87
C HIS A 418 -6.76 -8.53 22.00
N SER A 419 -5.63 -7.89 21.72
CA SER A 419 -4.47 -7.85 22.60
C SER A 419 -4.29 -6.55 23.39
N TRP A 420 -5.14 -5.54 23.17
CA TRP A 420 -5.09 -4.34 24.01
C TRP A 420 -5.35 -4.67 25.48
N GLU A 421 -4.87 -3.80 26.36
CA GLU A 421 -4.91 -4.00 27.80
C GLU A 421 -6.33 -4.21 28.33
N TRP A 422 -7.29 -3.37 27.93
CA TRP A 422 -8.68 -3.47 28.38
C TRP A 422 -9.57 -4.38 27.52
N SER A 423 -9.07 -4.94 26.41
CA SER A 423 -9.93 -5.61 25.41
C SER A 423 -10.70 -6.77 25.99
N LEU A 424 -10.07 -7.55 26.87
CA LEU A 424 -10.74 -8.67 27.52
C LEU A 424 -11.70 -8.22 28.62
N MET A 425 -11.52 -7.03 29.21
CA MET A 425 -12.46 -6.49 30.20
C MET A 425 -13.74 -5.99 29.53
N ILE A 426 -13.61 -5.27 28.42
CA ILE A 426 -14.77 -4.63 27.77
C ILE A 426 -15.76 -5.66 27.22
N ILE A 427 -15.31 -6.86 26.81
CA ILE A 427 -16.17 -7.91 26.24
C ILE A 427 -17.40 -8.19 27.12
N PRO A 428 -17.25 -8.64 28.37
CA PRO A 428 -18.40 -8.89 29.25
C PRO A 428 -19.03 -7.61 29.82
N ILE A 429 -18.26 -6.53 30.00
CA ILE A 429 -18.77 -5.31 30.67
C ILE A 429 -19.62 -4.46 29.75
N MET A 430 -19.18 -4.29 28.50
CA MET A 430 -19.94 -3.56 27.48
C MET A 430 -20.91 -4.46 26.71
N ASN A 431 -20.82 -5.78 26.91
CA ASN A 431 -21.47 -6.79 26.06
C ASN A 431 -21.17 -6.49 24.58
N VAL A 432 -19.88 -6.50 24.23
CA VAL A 432 -19.42 -6.07 22.91
C VAL A 432 -20.03 -6.94 21.83
N ASP A 433 -20.26 -6.31 20.69
CA ASP A 433 -21.00 -6.84 19.57
C ASP A 433 -20.05 -7.54 18.58
N LEU A 434 -19.07 -6.80 18.09
CA LEU A 434 -18.18 -7.19 17.03
C LEU A 434 -16.76 -7.45 17.53
N PHE A 435 -16.01 -8.22 16.76
CA PHE A 435 -14.60 -8.50 16.98
C PHE A 435 -13.86 -8.30 15.66
N GLU A 436 -13.00 -7.30 15.62
CA GLU A 436 -12.22 -6.94 14.43
C GLU A 436 -11.10 -7.96 14.20
N LEU A 437 -11.49 -9.12 13.67
CA LEU A 437 -10.62 -10.27 13.49
C LEU A 437 -9.55 -10.00 12.43
N ALA A 438 -9.89 -9.20 11.42
CA ALA A 438 -8.94 -8.60 10.49
C ALA A 438 -8.74 -7.12 10.82
N ASN A 439 -8.09 -6.85 11.95
CA ASN A 439 -7.76 -5.51 12.43
C ASN A 439 -6.60 -4.84 11.67
N ASN A 440 -6.38 -3.56 12.01
CA ASN A 440 -5.40 -2.66 11.42
C ASN A 440 -3.91 -3.05 11.57
N HIS A 441 -3.59 -4.23 12.16
CA HIS A 441 -2.25 -4.83 12.17
C HIS A 441 -2.04 -5.94 11.14
N HIS A 442 -3.06 -6.26 10.33
CA HIS A 442 -2.93 -7.12 9.16
C HIS A 442 -2.58 -6.28 7.94
N TRP A 443 -1.33 -6.38 7.47
CA TRP A 443 -0.78 -5.45 6.49
C TRP A 443 -0.46 -6.14 5.16
N GLN A 444 -0.70 -5.48 4.04
CA GLN A 444 -0.11 -5.88 2.76
C GLN A 444 1.41 -5.62 2.70
N THR A 445 1.89 -4.67 3.49
CA THR A 445 3.30 -4.29 3.61
C THR A 445 4.02 -5.17 4.64
N LYS A 446 5.35 -5.11 4.73
CA LYS A 446 6.11 -5.92 5.70
C LYS A 446 5.56 -5.73 7.13
N PHE A 447 5.29 -6.82 7.84
CA PHE A 447 4.80 -6.76 9.22
C PHE A 447 5.83 -6.06 10.12
N GLY A 448 5.41 -5.00 10.82
CA GLY A 448 6.32 -4.10 11.53
C GLY A 448 6.10 -4.01 13.04
N PHE A 449 5.20 -4.84 13.60
CA PHE A 449 4.88 -4.84 15.02
C PHE A 449 5.07 -6.20 15.72
N PRO A 450 6.24 -6.84 15.57
CA PRO A 450 6.46 -8.17 16.15
C PRO A 450 6.45 -8.16 17.69
N LYS A 451 6.71 -7.03 18.34
CA LYS A 451 6.73 -6.91 19.81
C LYS A 451 5.46 -6.31 20.40
N TRP A 452 4.50 -5.93 19.56
CA TRP A 452 3.31 -5.25 20.01
C TRP A 452 2.49 -6.13 20.94
N THR A 453 2.24 -5.67 22.18
CA THR A 453 1.48 -6.40 23.19
C THR A 453 1.96 -7.85 23.42
N LEU A 454 3.24 -8.14 23.17
CA LEU A 454 3.79 -9.50 23.25
C LEU A 454 3.56 -10.12 24.64
N ASN A 455 3.70 -9.31 25.69
CA ASN A 455 3.48 -9.72 27.08
C ASN A 455 2.01 -10.07 27.39
N ASN A 456 1.06 -9.64 26.56
CA ASN A 456 -0.36 -9.91 26.76
C ASN A 456 -0.78 -11.26 26.15
N SER A 457 0.10 -11.91 25.39
CA SER A 457 -0.19 -13.15 24.67
C SER A 457 0.08 -14.37 25.53
N PRO A 458 -0.75 -15.44 25.42
CA PRO A 458 -0.48 -16.69 26.13
C PRO A 458 0.70 -17.43 25.50
N ASP A 459 1.41 -18.25 26.27
CA ASP A 459 2.52 -19.08 25.76
C ASP A 459 2.03 -20.38 25.11
N TRP A 460 1.08 -20.22 24.20
CA TRP A 460 0.52 -21.32 23.42
C TRP A 460 1.43 -21.64 22.24
N PRO A 461 1.81 -22.92 22.03
CA PRO A 461 2.71 -23.31 20.94
C PRO A 461 2.15 -23.00 19.55
N GLU A 462 0.83 -22.82 19.44
CA GLU A 462 0.17 -22.46 18.19
C GLU A 462 0.35 -20.99 17.78
N ILE A 463 0.86 -20.14 18.68
CA ILE A 463 1.16 -18.74 18.41
C ILE A 463 2.63 -18.62 18.04
N GLU A 464 2.90 -18.55 16.74
CA GLU A 464 4.26 -18.55 16.20
C GLU A 464 5.06 -17.28 16.59
N ARG A 465 6.30 -17.48 17.05
CA ARG A 465 7.22 -16.42 17.47
C ARG A 465 8.64 -16.71 17.00
N THR A 466 9.41 -15.65 16.85
CA THR A 466 10.87 -15.65 16.63
C THR A 466 11.53 -14.80 17.71
N ASP A 467 12.86 -14.71 17.70
CA ASP A 467 13.61 -13.80 18.59
C ASP A 467 13.19 -12.32 18.41
N ALA A 468 12.60 -11.96 17.26
CA ALA A 468 12.08 -10.63 17.02
C ALA A 468 10.70 -10.36 17.66
N GLY A 469 10.00 -11.40 18.11
CA GLY A 469 8.61 -11.37 18.58
C GLY A 469 7.67 -12.20 17.69
N PHE A 470 6.41 -11.83 17.58
CA PHE A 470 5.44 -12.49 16.69
C PHE A 470 5.92 -12.50 15.24
N THR A 471 5.68 -13.62 14.55
CA THR A 471 5.54 -13.58 13.10
C THR A 471 4.17 -13.03 12.73
N GLU A 472 3.96 -12.69 11.46
CA GLU A 472 2.64 -12.25 11.00
C GLU A 472 1.58 -13.35 11.21
N LEU A 473 1.95 -14.62 11.02
CA LEU A 473 1.09 -15.76 11.31
C LEU A 473 0.81 -15.89 12.81
N GLY A 474 1.82 -15.69 13.66
CA GLY A 474 1.64 -15.66 15.11
C GLY A 474 0.66 -14.59 15.57
N TRP A 475 0.73 -13.39 15.01
CA TRP A 475 -0.23 -12.32 15.29
C TRP A 475 -1.67 -12.71 14.88
N THR A 476 -1.84 -13.27 13.67
CA THR A 476 -3.14 -13.74 13.21
C THR A 476 -3.70 -14.88 14.06
N GLU A 477 -2.88 -15.86 14.43
CA GLU A 477 -3.29 -16.98 15.30
C GLU A 477 -3.60 -16.50 16.72
N PHE A 478 -2.87 -15.53 17.27
CA PHE A 478 -3.20 -14.94 18.56
C PHE A 478 -4.60 -14.30 18.55
N GLY A 479 -4.92 -13.54 17.50
CA GLY A 479 -6.24 -12.93 17.31
C GLY A 479 -7.35 -13.98 17.21
N MET A 480 -7.18 -14.95 16.31
CA MET A 480 -8.16 -16.02 16.11
C MET A 480 -8.39 -16.86 17.37
N ARG A 481 -7.34 -17.21 18.11
CA ARG A 481 -7.47 -18.05 19.31
C ARG A 481 -8.04 -17.30 20.49
N THR A 482 -7.77 -16.01 20.60
CA THR A 482 -8.46 -15.15 21.58
C THR A 482 -9.96 -15.10 21.26
N TYR A 483 -10.33 -14.90 19.99
CA TYR A 483 -11.72 -14.96 19.54
C TYR A 483 -12.37 -16.31 19.88
N TYR A 484 -11.72 -17.43 19.57
CA TYR A 484 -12.23 -18.78 19.88
C TYR A 484 -12.40 -19.04 21.37
N SER A 485 -11.47 -18.54 22.20
CA SER A 485 -11.56 -18.63 23.66
C SER A 485 -12.79 -17.90 24.19
N LEU A 486 -13.09 -16.72 23.64
CA LEU A 486 -14.27 -15.96 24.00
C LEU A 486 -15.56 -16.66 23.53
N LEU A 487 -15.60 -17.21 22.32
CA LEU A 487 -16.74 -18.01 21.85
C LEU A 487 -16.98 -19.23 22.75
N ASN A 488 -15.91 -19.93 23.15
CA ASN A 488 -15.99 -21.08 24.06
C ASN A 488 -16.48 -20.69 25.47
N CYS A 489 -16.22 -19.46 25.91
CA CYS A 489 -16.77 -18.90 27.15
C CYS A 489 -18.25 -18.46 27.03
N GLY A 490 -18.83 -18.55 25.83
CA GLY A 490 -20.24 -18.27 25.55
C GLY A 490 -20.52 -16.86 25.00
N PHE A 491 -19.49 -16.07 24.70
CA PHE A 491 -19.67 -14.75 24.08
C PHE A 491 -19.97 -14.91 22.59
N ARG A 492 -21.08 -14.34 22.11
CA ARG A 492 -21.52 -14.43 20.70
C ARG A 492 -21.05 -13.23 19.89
N LEU A 493 -19.74 -13.12 19.75
CA LEU A 493 -19.07 -12.05 19.03
C LEU A 493 -19.13 -12.30 17.53
N ARG A 494 -19.51 -11.29 16.73
CA ARG A 494 -19.51 -11.42 15.26
C ARG A 494 -18.24 -10.83 14.68
N VAL A 495 -17.74 -11.44 13.61
CA VAL A 495 -16.51 -10.98 12.97
C VAL A 495 -16.74 -9.67 12.19
N SER A 496 -15.80 -8.74 12.35
CA SER A 496 -15.68 -7.50 11.59
C SER A 496 -14.22 -7.29 11.14
N ALA A 497 -14.00 -6.27 10.32
CA ALA A 497 -12.68 -5.95 9.81
C ALA A 497 -12.58 -4.45 9.52
N GLY A 498 -11.42 -3.91 9.81
CA GLY A 498 -11.11 -2.52 9.57
C GLY A 498 -9.61 -2.32 9.40
N THR A 499 -9.24 -1.27 8.68
CA THR A 499 -7.85 -1.09 8.25
C THR A 499 -7.05 -0.13 9.10
N GLY A 500 -7.72 0.68 9.92
CA GLY A 500 -7.11 1.86 10.54
C GLY A 500 -6.43 2.77 9.51
N SER A 501 -6.89 2.74 8.25
CA SER A 501 -6.22 3.45 7.17
C SER A 501 -6.15 4.93 7.50
N GLY A 502 -4.94 5.50 7.37
CA GLY A 502 -4.61 6.82 7.92
C GLY A 502 -3.62 6.76 9.08
N VAL A 503 -3.62 5.70 9.89
CA VAL A 503 -2.69 5.50 11.02
C VAL A 503 -1.51 4.60 10.62
N HIS A 504 -1.78 3.49 9.94
CA HIS A 504 -0.77 2.49 9.53
C HIS A 504 -0.55 2.46 8.01
N PRO A 505 0.51 1.83 7.48
CA PRO A 505 0.75 1.69 6.03
C PRO A 505 -0.18 0.61 5.43
N VAL A 506 -1.49 0.85 5.53
CA VAL A 506 -2.56 -0.04 5.08
C VAL A 506 -3.55 0.78 4.27
N ALA A 507 -3.84 0.31 3.06
CA ALA A 507 -4.86 0.93 2.22
C ALA A 507 -6.28 0.59 2.74
N PRO A 508 -7.26 1.49 2.55
CA PRO A 508 -8.65 1.22 2.90
C PRO A 508 -9.17 -0.08 2.31
N GLY A 509 -9.97 -0.83 3.07
CA GLY A 509 -10.51 -2.11 2.65
C GLY A 509 -9.47 -3.20 2.34
N HIS A 510 -8.19 -3.06 2.74
CA HIS A 510 -7.23 -4.17 2.65
C HIS A 510 -7.73 -5.39 3.45
N GLY A 511 -8.03 -5.18 4.74
CA GLY A 511 -8.91 -6.01 5.53
C GLY A 511 -10.33 -5.48 5.37
N ARG A 512 -11.29 -6.35 5.04
CA ARG A 512 -12.70 -5.97 4.87
C ARG A 512 -13.64 -7.07 5.34
N VAL A 513 -14.82 -6.68 5.78
CA VAL A 513 -15.93 -7.59 6.10
C VAL A 513 -16.91 -7.58 4.94
N TYR A 514 -17.30 -8.75 4.44
CA TYR A 514 -18.45 -8.86 3.54
C TYR A 514 -19.67 -9.25 4.36
N VAL A 515 -20.78 -8.57 4.10
CA VAL A 515 -22.07 -8.80 4.77
C VAL A 515 -23.11 -9.16 3.74
N HIS A 516 -23.80 -10.28 3.94
CA HIS A 516 -24.85 -10.74 3.04
C HIS A 516 -26.17 -10.02 3.34
N VAL A 517 -26.57 -9.09 2.48
CA VAL A 517 -27.84 -8.37 2.58
C VAL A 517 -28.92 -8.98 1.68
N GLY A 518 -28.58 -9.85 0.73
CA GLY A 518 -29.51 -10.34 -0.29
C GLY A 518 -29.77 -9.29 -1.37
N ASP A 519 -30.97 -9.27 -1.96
CA ASP A 519 -31.22 -8.55 -3.22
C ASP A 519 -31.38 -7.02 -3.08
N GLN A 520 -31.53 -6.51 -1.86
CA GLN A 520 -31.79 -5.09 -1.61
C GLN A 520 -30.78 -4.51 -0.63
N PHE A 521 -29.86 -3.71 -1.15
CA PHE A 521 -28.92 -2.97 -0.33
C PHE A 521 -29.57 -1.73 0.30
N THR A 522 -29.49 -1.65 1.62
CA THR A 522 -29.65 -0.40 2.36
C THR A 522 -28.61 -0.36 3.48
N PRO A 523 -28.15 0.83 3.91
CA PRO A 523 -27.17 0.94 4.99
C PRO A 523 -27.70 0.33 6.29
N GLN A 524 -28.99 0.52 6.57
CA GLN A 524 -29.66 -0.08 7.73
C GLN A 524 -29.63 -1.61 7.69
N ARG A 525 -29.99 -2.21 6.55
CA ARG A 525 -29.97 -3.67 6.39
C ARG A 525 -28.55 -4.21 6.47
N TRP A 526 -27.56 -3.49 5.95
CA TRP A 526 -26.15 -3.88 6.09
C TRP A 526 -25.73 -3.97 7.56
N LEU A 527 -26.05 -2.95 8.38
CA LEU A 527 -25.76 -2.98 9.82
C LEU A 527 -26.52 -4.10 10.55
N GLU A 528 -27.80 -4.31 10.23
CA GLU A 528 -28.61 -5.38 10.82
C GLU A 528 -28.04 -6.77 10.50
N GLN A 529 -27.61 -7.00 9.26
CA GLN A 529 -27.04 -8.29 8.85
C GLN A 529 -25.61 -8.49 9.38
N LEU A 530 -24.82 -7.43 9.54
CA LEU A 530 -23.55 -7.48 10.28
C LEU A 530 -23.79 -7.88 11.73
N ASN A 531 -24.77 -7.26 12.39
CA ASN A 531 -25.16 -7.60 13.76
C ASN A 531 -25.67 -9.04 13.89
N ALA A 532 -26.40 -9.52 12.88
CA ALA A 532 -26.83 -10.92 12.78
C ALA A 532 -25.71 -11.91 12.42
N GLY A 533 -24.49 -11.41 12.14
CA GLY A 533 -23.35 -12.24 11.79
C GLY A 533 -23.44 -12.89 10.43
N ARG A 534 -24.22 -12.33 9.49
CA ARG A 534 -24.25 -12.79 8.08
C ARG A 534 -23.02 -12.31 7.34
N SER A 535 -21.84 -12.60 7.88
CA SER A 535 -20.60 -11.99 7.46
C SER A 535 -19.45 -12.99 7.31
N PHE A 536 -18.42 -12.57 6.59
CA PHE A 536 -17.07 -13.11 6.69
C PHE A 536 -16.06 -11.97 6.56
N VAL A 537 -14.89 -12.14 7.13
CA VAL A 537 -13.79 -11.17 7.04
C VAL A 537 -12.70 -11.71 6.12
N THR A 538 -11.97 -10.82 5.46
CA THR A 538 -10.91 -11.22 4.54
C THR A 538 -9.83 -10.16 4.35
N THR A 539 -8.61 -10.61 4.13
CA THR A 539 -7.49 -9.84 3.55
C THR A 539 -7.11 -10.32 2.14
N GLY A 540 -7.81 -11.33 1.60
CA GLY A 540 -7.61 -11.87 0.25
C GLY A 540 -8.78 -12.76 -0.22
N PRO A 541 -8.89 -14.02 0.26
CA PRO A 541 -9.91 -14.96 -0.20
C PRO A 541 -11.34 -14.45 -0.03
N LEU A 542 -12.20 -14.73 -1.00
CA LEU A 542 -13.62 -14.46 -0.96
C LEU A 542 -14.37 -15.77 -0.73
N MET A 543 -15.44 -15.73 0.05
CA MET A 543 -16.21 -16.91 0.42
C MET A 543 -17.70 -16.69 0.15
N ASP A 544 -18.33 -17.66 -0.50
CA ASP A 544 -19.79 -17.79 -0.52
C ASP A 544 -20.14 -19.19 -0.04
N LEU A 545 -20.39 -19.29 1.28
CA LEU A 545 -20.57 -20.56 1.98
C LEU A 545 -21.96 -20.66 2.62
N ARG A 546 -22.48 -21.88 2.69
CA ARG A 546 -23.71 -22.23 3.39
C ARG A 546 -23.45 -23.38 4.36
N PHE A 547 -24.09 -23.33 5.53
CA PHE A 547 -24.11 -24.35 6.56
C PHE A 547 -25.55 -24.90 6.64
N ASN A 548 -25.79 -26.14 6.20
CA ASN A 548 -27.15 -26.68 6.02
C ASN A 548 -28.07 -25.68 5.26
N ASP A 549 -27.55 -25.14 4.16
CA ASP A 549 -28.22 -24.15 3.30
C ASP A 549 -28.46 -22.77 3.93
N GLN A 550 -27.99 -22.54 5.16
CA GLN A 550 -28.10 -21.27 5.86
C GLN A 550 -26.79 -20.48 5.82
N LEU A 551 -26.88 -19.17 6.04
CA LEU A 551 -25.72 -18.27 6.06
C LEU A 551 -24.89 -18.42 7.36
N PRO A 552 -23.61 -17.95 7.36
CA PRO A 552 -22.87 -17.63 8.58
C PRO A 552 -23.73 -16.85 9.60
N GLY A 553 -23.48 -17.01 10.90
CA GLY A 553 -24.25 -16.35 11.96
C GLY A 553 -25.58 -17.03 12.32
N THR A 554 -25.93 -18.14 11.66
CA THR A 554 -27.17 -18.87 11.99
C THR A 554 -27.03 -19.53 13.35
N ALA A 555 -28.06 -19.43 14.19
CA ALA A 555 -28.16 -20.19 15.42
C ALA A 555 -29.31 -21.20 15.33
N TRP A 556 -29.01 -22.46 15.60
CA TRP A 556 -29.99 -23.54 15.69
C TRP A 556 -30.15 -24.01 17.12
N ARG A 557 -31.32 -24.58 17.44
CA ARG A 557 -31.53 -25.33 18.68
C ARG A 557 -31.70 -26.80 18.34
N THR A 558 -31.09 -27.68 19.14
CA THR A 558 -31.26 -29.12 19.02
C THR A 558 -31.37 -29.79 20.39
N THR A 559 -32.08 -30.91 20.43
CA THR A 559 -32.04 -31.87 21.54
C THR A 559 -31.27 -33.15 21.17
N GLN A 560 -30.81 -33.25 19.92
CA GLN A 560 -30.05 -34.40 19.44
C GLN A 560 -28.66 -34.44 20.07
N THR A 561 -28.11 -35.64 20.18
CA THR A 561 -26.77 -35.88 20.74
C THR A 561 -25.65 -35.66 19.73
N SER A 562 -25.99 -35.56 18.44
CA SER A 562 -25.12 -35.19 17.33
C SER A 562 -25.98 -34.61 16.22
N GLU A 563 -25.50 -33.56 15.57
CA GLU A 563 -26.12 -32.98 14.39
C GLU A 563 -25.08 -32.85 13.27
N PRO A 564 -25.32 -33.44 12.09
CA PRO A 564 -24.50 -33.19 10.92
C PRO A 564 -24.72 -31.77 10.41
N VAL A 565 -23.63 -31.03 10.23
CA VAL A 565 -23.61 -29.75 9.53
C VAL A 565 -22.85 -29.94 8.22
N ARG A 566 -23.57 -29.86 7.10
CA ARG A 566 -22.99 -29.83 5.77
C ARG A 566 -22.60 -28.40 5.42
N VAL A 567 -21.31 -28.19 5.20
CA VAL A 567 -20.73 -26.94 4.71
C VAL A 567 -20.53 -27.07 3.21
N ARG A 568 -21.18 -26.19 2.43
CA ARG A 568 -21.03 -26.16 0.97
C ARG A 568 -20.82 -24.75 0.44
N GLY A 569 -20.14 -24.63 -0.68
CA GLY A 569 -20.01 -23.35 -1.37
C GLY A 569 -18.72 -23.21 -2.16
N VAL A 570 -18.33 -21.96 -2.41
CA VAL A 570 -17.16 -21.64 -3.23
C VAL A 570 -16.25 -20.65 -2.49
N ILE A 571 -14.95 -20.92 -2.57
CA ILE A 571 -13.89 -20.01 -2.16
C ILE A 571 -13.18 -19.53 -3.43
N LEU A 572 -13.00 -18.21 -3.55
CA LEU A 572 -12.29 -17.58 -4.67
C LEU A 572 -11.06 -16.85 -4.14
N SER A 573 -9.92 -16.99 -4.81
CA SER A 573 -8.64 -16.44 -4.34
C SER A 573 -7.79 -15.91 -5.49
N GLN A 574 -7.08 -14.81 -5.28
CA GLN A 574 -6.14 -14.28 -6.28
C GLN A 574 -4.82 -15.06 -6.28
N HIS A 575 -4.49 -15.67 -5.14
CA HIS A 575 -3.32 -16.52 -4.96
C HIS A 575 -3.73 -17.98 -4.74
N PRO A 576 -2.84 -18.96 -4.93
CA PRO A 576 -3.16 -20.35 -4.63
C PRO A 576 -3.59 -20.49 -3.15
N PRO A 577 -4.71 -21.15 -2.84
CA PRO A 577 -5.06 -21.50 -1.47
C PRO A 577 -3.96 -22.37 -0.84
N ASP A 578 -3.60 -22.06 0.40
CA ASP A 578 -2.64 -22.85 1.20
C ASP A 578 -3.38 -23.91 2.02
N ARG A 579 -4.41 -23.49 2.76
CA ARG A 579 -5.23 -24.36 3.60
C ARG A 579 -6.65 -23.84 3.71
N VAL A 580 -7.60 -24.78 3.66
CA VAL A 580 -9.02 -24.56 4.00
C VAL A 580 -9.28 -25.38 5.26
N GLU A 581 -9.79 -24.72 6.29
CA GLU A 581 -9.91 -25.32 7.62
C GLU A 581 -11.30 -25.08 8.19
N LEU A 582 -11.86 -26.13 8.80
CA LEU A 582 -13.03 -26.04 9.65
C LEU A 582 -12.58 -25.82 11.09
N VAL A 583 -13.25 -24.90 11.78
CA VAL A 583 -12.98 -24.61 13.19
C VAL A 583 -14.23 -24.91 13.99
N ARG A 584 -14.16 -25.94 14.83
CA ARG A 584 -15.24 -26.38 15.73
C ARG A 584 -14.81 -26.20 17.17
N ASN A 585 -15.44 -25.28 17.91
CA ASN A 585 -15.11 -25.00 19.31
C ASN A 585 -13.59 -24.75 19.55
N GLY A 586 -12.95 -24.09 18.58
CA GLY A 586 -11.51 -23.81 18.58
C GLY A 586 -10.61 -25.00 18.24
N VAL A 587 -11.17 -26.15 17.86
CA VAL A 587 -10.44 -27.28 17.27
C VAL A 587 -10.42 -27.09 15.75
N ILE A 588 -9.24 -27.12 15.16
CA ILE A 588 -9.01 -26.88 13.73
C ILE A 588 -8.85 -28.21 13.01
N GLU A 589 -9.59 -28.38 11.92
CA GLU A 589 -9.53 -29.53 11.03
C GLU A 589 -9.24 -29.05 9.61
N ALA A 590 -8.14 -29.53 9.03
CA ALA A 590 -7.82 -29.24 7.63
C ALA A 590 -8.76 -30.03 6.71
N VAL A 591 -9.38 -29.33 5.75
CA VAL A 591 -10.25 -29.95 4.76
C VAL A 591 -9.46 -30.20 3.49
N ALA A 592 -9.42 -31.45 3.05
CA ALA A 592 -8.88 -31.80 1.75
C ALA A 592 -9.78 -31.22 0.65
N VAL A 593 -9.27 -30.26 -0.11
CA VAL A 593 -9.98 -29.58 -1.19
C VAL A 593 -9.16 -29.62 -2.48
N GLN A 594 -9.85 -29.56 -3.60
CA GLN A 594 -9.23 -29.36 -4.92
C GLN A 594 -9.49 -27.92 -5.37
N SER A 595 -8.41 -27.22 -5.72
CA SER A 595 -8.47 -25.86 -6.24
C SER A 595 -8.12 -25.87 -7.71
N GLU A 596 -9.00 -25.30 -8.54
CA GLU A 596 -8.77 -25.10 -9.96
C GLU A 596 -8.30 -23.66 -10.23
N ARG A 597 -7.36 -23.51 -11.17
CA ARG A 597 -6.97 -22.19 -11.66
C ARG A 597 -7.87 -21.82 -12.84
N VAL A 598 -8.59 -20.72 -12.71
CA VAL A 598 -9.48 -20.17 -13.73
C VAL A 598 -8.77 -19.04 -14.47
N ALA A 599 -8.92 -18.99 -15.79
CA ALA A 599 -8.38 -17.92 -16.61
C ALA A 599 -9.07 -16.58 -16.31
N GLY A 600 -8.32 -15.49 -16.34
CA GLY A 600 -8.80 -14.13 -16.11
C GLY A 600 -7.63 -13.17 -16.07
N GLY A 601 -7.56 -12.20 -16.99
CA GLY A 601 -6.39 -11.34 -17.17
C GLY A 601 -5.08 -12.15 -17.30
N ASP A 602 -3.95 -11.53 -16.94
CA ASP A 602 -2.63 -12.16 -17.06
C ASP A 602 -2.31 -13.18 -15.95
N ARG A 603 -3.00 -13.07 -14.79
CA ARG A 603 -2.67 -13.85 -13.59
C ARG A 603 -3.63 -15.01 -13.33
N GLY A 604 -4.86 -14.96 -13.84
CA GLY A 604 -5.95 -15.85 -13.45
C GLY A 604 -6.30 -15.72 -11.97
N TYR A 605 -7.22 -16.56 -11.51
CA TYR A 605 -7.60 -16.69 -10.10
C TYR A 605 -7.82 -18.17 -9.76
N TRP A 606 -8.03 -18.47 -8.49
CA TRP A 606 -8.26 -19.82 -7.99
C TRP A 606 -9.68 -19.95 -7.50
N LYS A 607 -10.31 -21.08 -7.83
CA LYS A 607 -11.64 -21.45 -7.37
C LYS A 607 -11.54 -22.79 -6.65
N THR A 608 -12.12 -22.85 -5.45
CA THR A 608 -12.15 -24.05 -4.63
C THR A 608 -13.59 -24.32 -4.24
N ALA A 609 -14.12 -25.47 -4.68
CA ALA A 609 -15.42 -25.94 -4.24
C ALA A 609 -15.27 -26.62 -2.87
N LEU A 610 -16.16 -26.29 -1.94
CA LEU A 610 -16.26 -26.93 -0.64
C LEU A 610 -17.58 -27.70 -0.56
N ASP A 611 -17.51 -28.96 -0.17
CA ASP A 611 -18.66 -29.79 0.21
C ASP A 611 -18.18 -30.79 1.26
N HIS A 612 -18.45 -30.50 2.52
CA HIS A 612 -17.92 -31.26 3.64
C HIS A 612 -18.94 -31.33 4.77
N SER A 613 -19.03 -32.48 5.46
CA SER A 613 -19.93 -32.68 6.58
C SER A 613 -19.13 -32.83 7.87
N VAL A 614 -19.54 -32.09 8.90
CA VAL A 614 -18.94 -32.15 10.24
C VAL A 614 -20.03 -32.35 11.30
N GLU A 615 -19.74 -33.17 12.30
CA GLU A 615 -20.66 -33.46 13.39
C GLU A 615 -20.49 -32.48 14.56
N LEU A 616 -21.60 -31.95 15.07
CA LEU A 616 -21.64 -31.20 16.33
C LEU A 616 -22.36 -32.02 17.40
N ALA A 617 -21.61 -32.56 18.38
CA ALA A 617 -22.12 -33.48 19.42
C ALA A 617 -22.74 -32.80 20.66
N ALA A 618 -22.63 -31.49 20.75
CA ALA A 618 -23.05 -30.66 21.88
C ALA A 618 -23.36 -29.25 21.38
N SER A 619 -23.70 -28.35 22.30
CA SER A 619 -23.66 -26.93 21.96
C SER A 619 -22.27 -26.58 21.45
N GLY A 620 -22.23 -25.74 20.44
CA GLY A 620 -20.98 -25.41 19.78
C GLY A 620 -21.15 -24.35 18.73
N TRP A 621 -20.02 -24.01 18.14
CA TRP A 621 -19.95 -23.15 17.00
C TRP A 621 -19.03 -23.76 15.96
N LEU A 622 -19.29 -23.40 14.70
CA LEU A 622 -18.53 -23.86 13.55
C LEU A 622 -18.26 -22.69 12.62
N ALA A 623 -17.00 -22.54 12.21
CA ALA A 623 -16.58 -21.55 11.23
C ALA A 623 -15.66 -22.20 10.17
N VAL A 624 -15.50 -21.53 9.04
CA VAL A 624 -14.49 -21.85 8.02
C VAL A 624 -13.44 -20.76 8.01
N ARG A 625 -12.17 -21.13 7.95
CA ARG A 625 -11.08 -20.20 7.65
C ARG A 625 -10.23 -20.70 6.50
N VAL A 626 -9.66 -19.76 5.74
CA VAL A 626 -8.88 -20.01 4.54
C VAL A 626 -7.61 -19.19 4.62
N PHE A 627 -6.48 -19.75 4.22
CA PHE A 627 -5.24 -19.00 4.02
C PHE A 627 -4.75 -19.16 2.58
N GLU A 628 -4.08 -18.14 2.06
CA GLU A 628 -3.43 -18.17 0.75
C GLU A 628 -1.92 -18.36 0.88
N LYS A 629 -1.33 -18.96 -0.15
CA LYS A 629 0.11 -19.02 -0.32
C LYS A 629 0.62 -17.73 -0.96
N ILE A 630 1.00 -16.78 -0.12
CA ILE A 630 1.58 -15.50 -0.57
C ILE A 630 3.12 -15.52 -0.50
N PRO A 631 3.83 -15.02 -1.52
CA PRO A 631 5.29 -14.86 -1.48
C PRO A 631 5.77 -14.03 -0.28
N GLY A 632 6.98 -14.32 0.20
CA GLY A 632 7.62 -13.53 1.26
C GLY A 632 7.09 -13.77 2.68
N GLY A 633 6.33 -14.85 2.90
CA GLY A 633 5.83 -15.23 4.23
C GLY A 633 4.71 -14.34 4.77
N LYS A 634 4.07 -13.55 3.89
CA LYS A 634 2.91 -12.71 4.22
C LYS A 634 1.68 -13.58 4.49
N VAL A 635 0.78 -13.08 5.35
CA VAL A 635 -0.44 -13.81 5.71
C VAL A 635 -1.64 -13.12 5.05
N SER A 636 -2.36 -13.88 4.24
CA SER A 636 -3.67 -13.51 3.73
C SER A 636 -4.66 -14.60 4.10
N PHE A 637 -5.80 -14.19 4.64
CA PHE A 637 -6.79 -15.12 5.15
C PHE A 637 -8.21 -14.62 4.93
N ALA A 638 -9.15 -15.54 5.03
CA ALA A 638 -10.56 -15.25 5.26
C ALA A 638 -11.10 -16.09 6.41
N HIS A 639 -12.10 -15.58 7.12
CA HIS A 639 -12.74 -16.27 8.23
C HIS A 639 -14.25 -15.99 8.23
N SER A 640 -15.07 -17.03 8.17
CA SER A 640 -16.53 -16.88 8.22
C SER A 640 -16.96 -16.47 9.63
N ASN A 641 -18.05 -15.72 9.75
CA ASN A 641 -18.72 -15.68 11.04
C ASN A 641 -19.15 -17.12 11.43
N PRO A 642 -19.06 -17.52 12.71
CA PRO A 642 -19.52 -18.83 13.11
C PRO A 642 -21.03 -18.99 12.93
N ILE A 643 -21.47 -20.22 12.65
CA ILE A 643 -22.82 -20.67 13.04
C ILE A 643 -22.78 -21.20 14.48
N PHE A 644 -23.93 -21.27 15.12
CA PHE A 644 -24.10 -21.76 16.48
C PHE A 644 -25.12 -22.88 16.52
N LEU A 645 -24.83 -23.92 17.29
CA LEU A 645 -25.76 -24.97 17.66
C LEU A 645 -25.95 -24.91 19.17
N ASP A 646 -27.19 -24.76 19.61
CA ASP A 646 -27.56 -24.71 21.02
C ASP A 646 -28.23 -26.02 21.44
N ASN A 647 -27.57 -26.76 22.32
CA ASN A 647 -28.13 -27.90 23.05
C ASN A 647 -28.16 -27.56 24.54
N PRO A 648 -29.33 -27.20 25.11
CA PRO A 648 -29.45 -26.78 26.51
C PRO A 648 -28.95 -27.82 27.53
N SER A 649 -28.94 -29.10 27.17
CA SER A 649 -28.46 -30.19 28.03
C SER A 649 -26.96 -30.43 27.96
N ARG A 650 -26.27 -29.82 26.98
CA ARG A 650 -24.84 -30.00 26.69
C ARG A 650 -24.25 -28.65 26.27
N PRO A 651 -23.91 -27.74 27.21
CA PRO A 651 -23.34 -26.44 26.88
C PRO A 651 -21.95 -26.59 26.23
N VAL A 652 -21.47 -25.50 25.60
CA VAL A 652 -20.11 -25.46 25.03
C VAL A 652 -19.13 -25.61 26.19
N PRO A 653 -18.24 -26.61 26.18
CA PRO A 653 -17.23 -26.73 27.23
C PRO A 653 -16.16 -25.67 27.01
N ALA A 654 -16.05 -24.71 27.92
CA ALA A 654 -14.91 -23.80 27.96
C ALA A 654 -13.63 -24.61 28.27
N LYS A 655 -12.49 -24.28 27.65
CA LYS A 655 -11.23 -24.97 27.98
C LYS A 655 -10.54 -24.27 29.15
N ARG A 656 -10.05 -25.05 30.09
CA ARG A 656 -9.42 -24.56 31.32
C ARG A 656 -8.26 -23.61 31.01
N ARG A 657 -7.37 -23.99 30.08
CA ARG A 657 -6.25 -23.13 29.65
C ARG A 657 -6.69 -21.78 29.08
N GLU A 658 -7.84 -21.74 28.41
CA GLU A 658 -8.40 -20.53 27.77
C GLU A 658 -9.01 -19.62 28.85
N VAL A 659 -9.77 -20.18 29.78
CA VAL A 659 -10.36 -19.45 30.91
C VAL A 659 -9.28 -18.90 31.86
N GLU A 660 -8.28 -19.71 32.20
CA GLU A 660 -7.15 -19.29 33.04
C GLU A 660 -6.38 -18.12 32.42
N TYR A 661 -6.18 -18.12 31.10
CA TYR A 661 -5.61 -16.99 30.38
C TYR A 661 -6.45 -15.72 30.55
N LEU A 662 -7.77 -15.80 30.36
CA LEU A 662 -8.69 -14.65 30.49
C LEU A 662 -8.69 -14.09 31.93
N VAL A 663 -8.76 -14.95 32.94
CA VAL A 663 -8.70 -14.55 34.36
C VAL A 663 -7.36 -13.89 34.69
N ARG A 664 -6.25 -14.52 34.28
CA ARG A 664 -4.89 -13.99 34.51
C ARG A 664 -4.73 -12.60 33.91
N ARG A 665 -5.22 -12.37 32.70
CA ARG A 665 -5.18 -11.04 32.06
C ARG A 665 -5.94 -9.99 32.87
N MET A 666 -7.07 -10.34 33.49
CA MET A 666 -7.77 -9.41 34.37
C MET A 666 -6.99 -9.11 35.65
N ASP A 667 -6.36 -10.12 36.26
CA ASP A 667 -5.51 -9.94 37.44
C ASP A 667 -4.30 -9.02 37.13
N GLU A 668 -3.63 -9.24 36.00
CA GLU A 668 -2.51 -8.41 35.52
C GLU A 668 -2.94 -6.95 35.30
N GLU A 669 -4.10 -6.72 34.67
CA GLU A 669 -4.60 -5.37 34.42
C GLU A 669 -5.12 -4.67 35.68
N LEU A 670 -5.71 -5.39 36.63
CA LEU A 670 -6.06 -4.85 37.94
C LEU A 670 -4.81 -4.32 38.65
N GLN A 671 -3.72 -5.09 38.65
CA GLN A 671 -2.45 -4.66 39.24
C GLN A 671 -1.87 -3.45 38.49
N ARG A 672 -1.84 -3.50 37.16
CA ARG A 672 -1.29 -2.43 36.30
C ARG A 672 -2.03 -1.10 36.46
N ASN A 673 -3.33 -1.14 36.74
CA ASN A 673 -4.18 0.03 36.78
C ASN A 673 -4.54 0.55 38.18
N ALA A 674 -4.16 -0.18 39.25
CA ALA A 674 -4.57 0.10 40.63
C ALA A 674 -4.29 1.53 41.12
N ALA A 675 -3.23 2.17 40.62
CA ALA A 675 -2.83 3.53 41.03
C ALA A 675 -3.35 4.65 40.10
N VAL A 676 -4.02 4.29 39.00
CA VAL A 676 -4.33 5.23 37.90
C VAL A 676 -5.82 5.30 37.58
N LEU A 677 -6.52 4.16 37.56
CA LEU A 677 -7.95 4.11 37.31
C LEU A 677 -8.77 4.45 38.57
N SER A 678 -9.99 4.95 38.38
CA SER A 678 -10.94 5.12 39.48
C SER A 678 -11.41 3.76 40.02
N GLU A 679 -11.91 3.71 41.26
CA GLU A 679 -12.48 2.47 41.81
C GLU A 679 -13.65 1.93 40.99
N GLU A 680 -14.44 2.80 40.37
CA GLU A 680 -15.53 2.40 39.46
C GLU A 680 -14.99 1.68 38.22
N ALA A 681 -13.91 2.18 37.61
CA ALA A 681 -13.26 1.52 36.48
C ALA A 681 -12.54 0.23 36.90
N LEU A 682 -11.92 0.19 38.09
CA LEU A 682 -11.32 -1.04 38.63
C LEU A 682 -12.39 -2.10 38.93
N ASP A 683 -13.58 -1.71 39.36
CA ASP A 683 -14.70 -2.63 39.56
C ASP A 683 -15.15 -3.31 38.26
N GLU A 684 -15.08 -2.63 37.11
CA GLU A 684 -15.33 -3.25 35.81
C GLU A 684 -14.37 -4.41 35.52
N TYR A 685 -13.08 -4.27 35.84
CA TYR A 685 -12.11 -5.36 35.73
C TYR A 685 -12.41 -6.51 36.71
N ARG A 686 -12.80 -6.21 37.97
CA ARG A 686 -13.18 -7.24 38.95
C ARG A 686 -14.41 -8.03 38.48
N ARG A 687 -15.43 -7.33 37.97
CA ARG A 687 -16.63 -7.97 37.40
C ARG A 687 -16.30 -8.82 36.17
N ALA A 688 -15.46 -8.34 35.26
CA ALA A 688 -15.03 -9.11 34.10
C ALA A 688 -14.27 -10.39 34.52
N ARG A 689 -13.34 -10.26 35.48
CA ARG A 689 -12.61 -11.37 36.08
C ARG A 689 -13.56 -12.42 36.65
N ASP A 690 -14.55 -12.02 37.43
CA ASP A 690 -15.49 -12.94 38.07
C ASP A 690 -16.36 -13.66 37.04
N ILE A 691 -16.77 -12.98 35.96
CA ILE A 691 -17.50 -13.59 34.84
C ILE A 691 -16.66 -14.68 34.15
N TYR A 692 -15.36 -14.45 33.93
CA TYR A 692 -14.47 -15.46 33.38
C TYR A 692 -14.22 -16.60 34.37
N ALA A 693 -13.91 -16.28 35.63
CA ALA A 693 -13.62 -17.27 36.67
C ALA A 693 -14.80 -18.21 36.94
N ALA A 694 -16.04 -17.73 36.77
CA ALA A 694 -17.25 -18.55 36.85
C ALA A 694 -17.30 -19.69 35.83
N LYS A 695 -16.46 -19.68 34.79
CA LYS A 695 -16.34 -20.78 33.81
C LYS A 695 -15.38 -21.90 34.24
N LEU A 696 -14.50 -21.66 35.22
CA LEU A 696 -13.50 -22.64 35.65
C LEU A 696 -14.05 -23.96 36.22
N PRO A 697 -15.17 -23.97 36.98
CA PRO A 697 -15.71 -25.22 37.54
C PRO A 697 -16.10 -26.23 36.45
N ASP A 698 -16.66 -25.76 35.34
CA ASP A 698 -17.15 -26.59 34.23
C ASP A 698 -16.13 -26.71 33.09
N ALA A 699 -14.95 -26.11 33.24
CA ALA A 699 -13.94 -26.07 32.18
C ALA A 699 -13.25 -27.43 31.98
N VAL A 700 -13.20 -27.87 30.73
CA VAL A 700 -12.52 -29.11 30.32
C VAL A 700 -11.02 -28.88 30.13
N PRO A 701 -10.18 -29.92 30.23
CA PRO A 701 -8.72 -29.80 30.04
C PRO A 701 -8.30 -29.07 28.76
#